data_AF-A0A259T577-F1
#
_entry.id   AF-A0A259T577-F1
#
_cell.length_a   1.000
_cell.length_b   1.000
_cell.length_c   1.000
_cell.angle_alpha   90.00
_cell.angle_beta   90.00
_cell.angle_gamma   90.00
#
_symmetry.space_group_name_H-M   'P 1'
#
loop_
_entity.id
_entity.type
_entity.pdbx_description
1 polymer ?
#
loop_
_entity_poly.entity_id
_entity_poly.type
_entity_poly.pdbx_seq_one_letter_code
_entity_poly.pdbx_strand_id
1 'polypeptide(L)'
;MERKKVRVGIDVGGTFTDAAVIDNETFEVIGKMKIPTTHHDEDGVAKGIVQILNRILESQGILPEDVTFIAHGTTQATNALLEGDVARVGIIGMGTGLDGMSARSESNPGDIELAPGKFLKTYHTFLDSKNLTDADIESAIDTLVQQGAEVIVASEAYSVDDPTNELRVIELANRKGIYATGGHEISQLYGLKTRTRTAVVNASLIPKMMETANMTEKSVKNANIQSQLMIMRCDGGVMSIDEVRKRPILTMLSGLAAGVAGALMYEKISDGIFFEVGGTSVDISVIKNGKVMIQNAQVGGHRTYLQSLDVRTLGIAGGSMIKVSAGKITDVGPRSAHIAGKEYEAFAQTDQIVSPKVKFVSPREGDPAEYVIFECGNGREFSYTLAGAANILGYVPEGDYAYGNREAAVKAWEALAAHVGLSVEETARKVMDIAIDKTMKTVNEMIEDYELDRAFVTLVGGGGSGAVLVPAMAEREGFKSQIASNAPYVSTIGVALAMVKEQLERTVVNPTEEDIKRIRADIVERIVQSGASEETVEVTIEIDSQKNILRAIATGSTELRSKDLGQQAMQVEEMTVVAASSVDQSPENTRLAAQSGRWSLFEAERTKKSLFGLMKKKVNYVAVLDREGVVRFKKGSVQYTKVTKAQADDRLNEFLEDNTIYSDANATIPKVFAFYKEKMLDLTGMQTKEQLLSILTLETEMLKSEDEMIVIAYQ
;
A
#
# COMPACT_ATOMS: atom_id res chain seq x y z
N MET A 1 8.64 11.81 -35.36
CA MET A 1 8.81 11.37 -33.97
C MET A 1 8.30 9.94 -33.90
N GLU A 2 9.09 9.01 -33.38
CA GLU A 2 8.57 7.69 -33.02
C GLU A 2 7.36 7.86 -32.09
N ARG A 3 6.30 7.10 -32.34
CA ARG A 3 5.12 7.09 -31.46
C ARG A 3 5.54 6.46 -30.14
N LYS A 4 5.43 7.21 -29.05
CA LYS A 4 5.77 6.74 -27.71
C LYS A 4 4.57 6.10 -27.07
N LYS A 5 4.68 4.83 -26.68
CA LYS A 5 3.68 4.17 -25.84
C LYS A 5 3.77 4.69 -24.41
N VAL A 6 2.63 4.88 -23.76
CA VAL A 6 2.56 5.51 -22.43
C VAL A 6 1.60 4.80 -21.49
N ARG A 7 1.87 4.97 -20.21
CA ARG A 7 1.01 4.60 -19.09
C ARG A 7 0.43 5.86 -18.47
N VAL A 8 -0.84 5.83 -18.10
CA VAL A 8 -1.53 6.97 -17.48
C VAL A 8 -2.07 6.55 -16.13
N GLY A 9 -1.67 7.29 -15.09
CA GLY A 9 -2.23 7.15 -13.74
C GLY A 9 -3.09 8.36 -13.43
N ILE A 10 -4.24 8.12 -12.81
CA ILE A 10 -5.17 9.16 -12.39
C ILE A 10 -5.51 8.94 -10.93
N ASP A 11 -5.35 9.96 -10.09
CA ASP A 11 -5.69 9.90 -8.68
C ASP A 11 -6.75 10.96 -8.36
N VAL A 12 -7.91 10.50 -7.86
CA VAL A 12 -9.04 11.38 -7.51
C VAL A 12 -9.12 11.52 -6.00
N GLY A 13 -8.60 12.65 -5.52
CA GLY A 13 -8.71 13.09 -4.14
C GLY A 13 -9.99 13.87 -3.84
N GLY A 14 -10.10 14.35 -2.60
CA GLY A 14 -11.20 15.22 -2.15
C GLY A 14 -11.14 16.65 -2.70
N THR A 15 -9.94 17.18 -2.99
CA THR A 15 -9.76 18.58 -3.43
C THR A 15 -9.29 18.68 -4.87
N PHE A 16 -8.37 17.80 -5.25
CA PHE A 16 -7.74 17.79 -6.57
C PHE A 16 -7.82 16.41 -7.21
N THR A 17 -7.86 16.41 -8.53
CA THR A 17 -7.62 15.27 -9.39
C THR A 17 -6.25 15.45 -10.03
N ASP A 18 -5.42 14.42 -9.93
CA ASP A 18 -4.05 14.39 -10.42
C ASP A 18 -3.91 13.38 -11.56
N ALA A 19 -3.07 13.70 -12.55
CA ALA A 19 -2.71 12.80 -13.63
C ALA A 19 -1.19 12.79 -13.84
N ALA A 20 -0.65 11.59 -14.08
CA ALA A 20 0.73 11.37 -14.46
C ALA A 20 0.79 10.54 -15.73
N VAL A 21 1.66 10.93 -16.65
CA VAL A 21 1.97 10.18 -17.87
C VAL A 21 3.41 9.67 -17.75
N ILE A 22 3.56 8.37 -17.94
CA ILE A 22 4.82 7.66 -17.84
C ILE A 22 5.15 7.06 -19.21
N ASP A 23 6.38 7.24 -19.66
CA ASP A 23 6.89 6.57 -20.86
C ASP A 23 6.96 5.06 -20.61
N ASN A 24 6.34 4.24 -21.46
CA ASN A 24 6.20 2.80 -21.20
C ASN A 24 7.54 2.04 -21.28
N GLU A 25 8.55 2.61 -21.94
CA GLU A 25 9.86 1.97 -22.10
C GLU A 25 10.82 2.40 -20.98
N THR A 26 10.89 3.69 -20.67
CA THR A 26 11.83 4.21 -19.67
C THR A 26 11.27 4.23 -18.25
N PHE A 27 9.94 4.18 -18.09
CA PHE A 27 9.24 4.41 -16.83
C PHE A 27 9.46 5.81 -16.22
N GLU A 28 9.96 6.75 -17.02
CA GLU A 28 10.11 8.14 -16.60
C GLU A 28 8.81 8.91 -16.72
N VAL A 29 8.60 9.84 -15.80
CA VAL A 29 7.46 10.75 -15.82
C VAL A 29 7.66 11.81 -16.89
N ILE A 30 6.84 11.78 -17.93
CA ILE A 30 6.91 12.73 -19.06
C ILE A 30 5.83 13.81 -18.99
N GLY A 31 4.76 13.59 -18.22
CA GLY A 31 3.68 14.57 -18.04
C GLY A 31 3.08 14.49 -16.65
N LYS A 32 2.72 15.64 -16.10
CA LYS A 32 1.98 15.77 -14.83
C LYS A 32 0.95 16.87 -14.95
N MET A 33 -0.22 16.67 -14.37
CA MET A 33 -1.27 17.69 -14.33
C MET A 33 -2.07 17.56 -13.05
N LYS A 34 -2.60 18.68 -12.56
CA LYS A 34 -3.50 18.76 -11.41
C LYS A 34 -4.64 19.72 -11.75
N ILE A 35 -5.88 19.31 -11.48
CA ILE A 35 -7.07 20.17 -11.60
C ILE A 35 -7.97 20.01 -10.37
N PRO A 36 -8.86 20.98 -10.06
CA PRO A 36 -9.85 20.81 -9.00
C PRO A 36 -10.80 19.62 -9.25
N THR A 37 -11.16 18.87 -8.21
CA THR A 37 -12.10 17.74 -8.32
C THR A 37 -13.54 18.23 -8.53
N THR A 38 -14.29 17.55 -9.39
CA THR A 38 -15.65 17.93 -9.84
C THR A 38 -16.78 17.27 -9.03
N HIS A 39 -16.70 17.23 -7.70
CA HIS A 39 -17.69 16.53 -6.85
C HIS A 39 -19.15 16.95 -7.05
N HIS A 40 -19.38 18.22 -7.39
CA HIS A 40 -20.72 18.81 -7.50
C HIS A 40 -21.20 18.96 -8.95
N ASP A 41 -20.47 18.39 -9.92
CA ASP A 41 -20.89 18.40 -11.30
C ASP A 41 -21.97 17.34 -11.55
N GLU A 42 -22.81 17.53 -12.58
CA GLU A 42 -23.85 16.57 -12.95
C GLU A 42 -23.25 15.21 -13.36
N ASP A 43 -22.06 15.24 -13.96
CA ASP A 43 -21.27 14.06 -14.31
C ASP A 43 -20.25 13.67 -13.21
N GLY A 44 -20.36 14.27 -12.02
CA GLY A 44 -19.53 13.99 -10.85
C GLY A 44 -18.02 14.06 -11.13
N VAL A 45 -17.25 13.19 -10.47
CA VAL A 45 -15.79 13.11 -10.61
C VAL A 45 -15.33 12.67 -12.01
N ALA A 46 -16.18 12.01 -12.79
CA ALA A 46 -15.83 11.50 -14.11
C ALA A 46 -15.50 12.63 -15.09
N LYS A 47 -16.17 13.78 -15.00
CA LYS A 47 -15.85 14.95 -15.82
C LYS A 47 -14.45 15.49 -15.57
N GLY A 48 -14.03 15.58 -14.31
CA GLY A 48 -12.67 15.96 -13.96
C GLY A 48 -11.63 15.00 -14.55
N ILE A 49 -11.91 13.69 -14.48
CA ILE A 49 -11.05 12.66 -15.09
C ILE A 49 -10.93 12.86 -16.62
N VAL A 50 -12.02 13.12 -17.33
CA VAL A 50 -11.98 13.41 -18.78
C VAL A 50 -11.16 14.66 -19.07
N GLN A 51 -11.43 15.74 -18.35
CA GLN A 51 -10.79 17.03 -18.58
C GLN A 51 -9.28 16.94 -18.39
N ILE A 52 -8.83 16.29 -17.31
CA ILE A 52 -7.40 16.17 -17.03
C ILE A 52 -6.73 15.25 -18.05
N LEU A 53 -7.38 14.15 -18.45
CA LEU A 53 -6.86 13.20 -19.42
C LEU A 53 -6.69 13.83 -20.81
N ASN A 54 -7.72 14.52 -21.32
CA ASN A 54 -7.61 15.18 -22.62
C ASN A 54 -6.52 16.26 -22.60
N ARG A 55 -6.49 17.10 -21.56
CA ARG A 55 -5.50 18.18 -21.44
C ARG A 55 -4.07 17.65 -21.33
N ILE A 56 -3.85 16.59 -20.55
CA ILE A 56 -2.50 16.04 -20.37
C ILE A 56 -2.01 15.36 -21.65
N LEU A 57 -2.87 14.56 -22.33
CA LEU A 57 -2.52 13.92 -23.60
C LEU A 57 -2.25 14.97 -24.70
N GLU A 58 -3.11 15.98 -24.84
CA GLU A 58 -2.91 17.08 -25.79
C GLU A 58 -1.61 17.86 -25.50
N SER A 59 -1.35 18.20 -24.23
CA SER A 59 -0.14 18.95 -23.84
C SER A 59 1.17 18.21 -24.13
N GLN A 60 1.12 16.87 -24.15
CA GLN A 60 2.26 16.00 -24.43
C GLN A 60 2.31 15.53 -25.88
N GLY A 61 1.31 15.87 -26.70
CA GLY A 61 1.21 15.41 -28.10
C GLY A 61 1.02 13.90 -28.23
N ILE A 62 0.35 13.28 -27.25
CA ILE A 62 0.12 11.82 -27.19
C ILE A 62 -1.24 11.51 -27.80
N LEU A 63 -1.29 10.52 -28.69
CA LEU A 63 -2.53 10.03 -29.26
C LEU A 63 -3.19 9.01 -28.31
N PRO A 64 -4.53 8.94 -28.23
CA PRO A 64 -5.22 7.95 -27.40
C PRO A 64 -4.81 6.49 -27.66
N GLU A 65 -4.48 6.14 -28.90
CA GLU A 65 -3.99 4.81 -29.30
C GLU A 65 -2.58 4.46 -28.78
N ASP A 66 -1.87 5.44 -28.22
CA ASP A 66 -0.56 5.25 -27.63
C ASP A 66 -0.61 4.98 -26.12
N VAL A 67 -1.79 5.09 -25.50
CA VAL A 67 -2.01 4.71 -24.10
C VAL A 67 -2.15 3.19 -23.96
N THR A 68 -1.11 2.52 -23.48
CA THR A 68 -1.10 1.05 -23.31
C THR A 68 -1.65 0.60 -21.95
N PHE A 69 -1.60 1.48 -20.95
CA PHE A 69 -2.11 1.23 -19.62
C PHE A 69 -2.76 2.49 -19.07
N ILE A 70 -3.95 2.35 -18.48
CA ILE A 70 -4.63 3.42 -17.76
C ILE A 70 -5.23 2.88 -16.47
N ALA A 71 -4.90 3.53 -15.35
CA ALA A 71 -5.40 3.16 -14.05
C ALA A 71 -5.90 4.37 -13.27
N HIS A 72 -6.84 4.11 -12.36
CA HIS A 72 -7.48 5.12 -11.52
C HIS A 72 -7.46 4.71 -10.04
N GLY A 73 -6.90 5.58 -9.21
CA GLY A 73 -7.00 5.55 -7.75
C GLY A 73 -8.11 6.48 -7.26
N THR A 74 -8.86 6.03 -6.24
CA THR A 74 -9.99 6.80 -5.73
C THR A 74 -10.18 6.65 -4.22
N THR A 75 -10.58 7.76 -3.59
CA THR A 75 -10.89 7.82 -2.15
C THR A 75 -12.39 7.61 -1.84
N GLN A 76 -13.21 7.41 -2.88
CA GLN A 76 -14.68 7.35 -2.75
C GLN A 76 -15.16 6.24 -1.81
N ALA A 77 -14.56 5.05 -1.84
CA ALA A 77 -14.94 3.95 -0.95
C ALA A 77 -14.71 4.28 0.53
N THR A 78 -13.53 4.83 0.85
CA THR A 78 -13.19 5.24 2.22
C THR A 78 -14.13 6.34 2.70
N ASN A 79 -14.40 7.35 1.87
CA ASN A 79 -15.28 8.46 2.24
C ASN A 79 -16.73 8.01 2.43
N ALA A 80 -17.24 7.14 1.55
CA ALA A 80 -18.58 6.56 1.68
C ALA A 80 -18.77 5.87 3.04
N LEU A 81 -17.79 5.07 3.48
CA LEU A 81 -17.84 4.42 4.79
C LEU A 81 -17.78 5.44 5.94
N LEU A 82 -16.90 6.44 5.87
CA LEU A 82 -16.75 7.44 6.93
C LEU A 82 -17.97 8.36 7.08
N GLU A 83 -18.61 8.72 5.96
CA GLU A 83 -19.78 9.60 5.93
C GLU A 83 -21.08 8.86 6.22
N GLY A 84 -21.07 7.54 6.04
CA GLY A 84 -22.25 6.67 6.08
C GLY A 84 -23.07 6.71 4.80
N ASP A 85 -22.50 7.18 3.69
CA ASP A 85 -23.13 7.22 2.36
C ASP A 85 -22.96 5.85 1.67
N VAL A 86 -23.59 4.83 2.23
CA VAL A 86 -23.56 3.45 1.73
C VAL A 86 -24.96 2.88 1.56
N ALA A 87 -25.08 1.90 0.67
CA ALA A 87 -26.35 1.24 0.41
C ALA A 87 -26.82 0.40 1.60
N ARG A 88 -28.14 0.35 1.81
CA ARG A 88 -28.78 -0.51 2.81
C ARG A 88 -28.75 -1.96 2.33
N VAL A 89 -28.36 -2.88 3.20
CA VAL A 89 -28.04 -4.26 2.79
C VAL A 89 -29.10 -5.25 3.26
N GLY A 90 -29.65 -6.03 2.33
CA GLY A 90 -30.47 -7.20 2.63
C GLY A 90 -29.59 -8.44 2.72
N ILE A 91 -29.78 -9.26 3.75
CA ILE A 91 -28.97 -10.44 4.03
C ILE A 91 -29.86 -11.67 4.02
N ILE A 92 -29.53 -12.61 3.15
CA ILE A 92 -30.12 -13.95 3.11
C ILE A 92 -29.12 -14.90 3.77
N GLY A 93 -29.34 -15.13 5.06
CA GLY A 93 -28.64 -16.14 5.83
C GLY A 93 -29.16 -17.54 5.49
N MET A 94 -28.27 -18.52 5.34
CA MET A 94 -28.64 -19.89 5.01
C MET A 94 -27.89 -20.91 5.87
N GLY A 95 -28.56 -22.03 6.15
CA GLY A 95 -28.00 -23.17 6.86
C GLY A 95 -29.08 -24.20 7.18
N THR A 96 -28.69 -25.40 7.59
CA THR A 96 -29.66 -26.47 7.88
C THR A 96 -29.31 -27.27 9.13
N GLY A 97 -30.28 -28.03 9.65
CA GLY A 97 -30.08 -28.93 10.78
C GLY A 97 -29.71 -28.20 12.09
N LEU A 98 -28.82 -28.83 12.87
CA LEU A 98 -28.35 -28.29 14.15
C LEU A 98 -27.51 -27.01 13.97
N ASP A 99 -26.81 -26.88 12.84
CA ASP A 99 -25.99 -25.72 12.49
C ASP A 99 -26.83 -24.53 12.00
N GLY A 100 -28.11 -24.74 11.67
CA GLY A 100 -29.01 -23.67 11.23
C GLY A 100 -29.25 -22.58 12.30
N MET A 101 -29.22 -22.95 13.58
CA MET A 101 -29.41 -21.98 14.68
C MET A 101 -28.20 -21.05 14.84
N SER A 102 -26.98 -21.59 14.83
CA SER A 102 -25.76 -20.77 14.85
C SER A 102 -25.66 -19.95 13.57
N ALA A 103 -25.91 -20.56 12.41
CA ALA A 103 -25.91 -19.87 11.12
C ALA A 103 -26.87 -18.68 11.08
N ARG A 104 -28.07 -18.83 11.65
CA ARG A 104 -29.05 -17.72 11.73
C ARG A 104 -28.52 -16.54 12.54
N SER A 105 -27.88 -16.80 13.69
CA SER A 105 -27.32 -15.73 14.51
C SER A 105 -26.04 -15.13 13.90
N GLU A 106 -25.18 -15.95 13.31
CA GLU A 106 -23.89 -15.51 12.77
C GLU A 106 -24.03 -14.77 11.45
N SER A 107 -25.03 -15.13 10.63
CA SER A 107 -25.38 -14.42 9.40
C SER A 107 -26.15 -13.11 9.65
N ASN A 108 -26.50 -12.79 10.89
CA ASN A 108 -27.15 -11.52 11.24
C ASN A 108 -26.18 -10.63 12.04
N PRO A 109 -25.40 -9.76 11.37
CA PRO A 109 -24.49 -8.85 12.05
C PRO A 109 -25.20 -7.68 12.75
N GLY A 110 -26.50 -7.48 12.52
CA GLY A 110 -27.21 -6.26 12.88
C GLY A 110 -26.71 -5.04 12.10
N ASP A 111 -27.09 -3.84 12.53
CA ASP A 111 -26.53 -2.60 12.01
C ASP A 111 -25.04 -2.52 12.35
N ILE A 112 -24.22 -2.12 11.38
CA ILE A 112 -22.78 -2.02 11.53
C ILE A 112 -22.41 -0.56 11.70
N GLU A 113 -21.82 -0.18 12.84
CA GLU A 113 -21.19 1.13 12.96
C GLU A 113 -19.99 1.19 12.01
N LEU A 114 -19.92 2.25 11.19
CA LEU A 114 -18.84 2.49 10.23
C LEU A 114 -17.84 3.53 10.75
N ALA A 115 -18.39 4.58 11.36
CA ALA A 115 -17.68 5.67 12.02
C ALA A 115 -18.54 6.15 13.20
N PRO A 116 -17.99 6.94 14.15
CA PRO A 116 -18.74 7.39 15.33
C PRO A 116 -20.11 8.00 14.97
N GLY A 117 -21.19 7.32 15.35
CA GLY A 117 -22.57 7.77 15.09
C GLY A 117 -23.07 7.57 13.65
N LYS A 118 -22.34 6.84 12.81
CA LYS A 118 -22.69 6.52 11.42
C LYS A 118 -22.85 5.00 11.26
N PHE A 119 -24.00 4.55 10.79
CA PHE A 119 -24.37 3.13 10.76
C PHE A 119 -24.79 2.68 9.36
N LEU A 120 -24.25 1.55 8.92
CA LEU A 120 -24.75 0.76 7.81
C LEU A 120 -25.98 -0.02 8.28
N LYS A 121 -27.11 0.22 7.62
CA LYS A 121 -28.38 -0.43 7.94
C LYS A 121 -28.51 -1.78 7.26
N THR A 122 -28.93 -2.79 8.01
CA THR A 122 -29.11 -4.15 7.51
C THR A 122 -30.53 -4.67 7.71
N TYR A 123 -30.96 -5.53 6.80
CA TYR A 123 -32.20 -6.29 6.86
C TYR A 123 -31.85 -7.76 6.73
N HIS A 124 -32.40 -8.63 7.56
CA HIS A 124 -32.00 -10.04 7.60
C HIS A 124 -33.20 -10.97 7.46
N THR A 125 -33.04 -11.99 6.63
CA THR A 125 -33.92 -13.16 6.57
C THR A 125 -33.07 -14.43 6.59
N PHE A 126 -33.68 -15.55 6.98
CA PHE A 126 -32.99 -16.82 7.08
C PHE A 126 -33.77 -17.94 6.40
N LEU A 127 -33.10 -18.72 5.55
CA LEU A 127 -33.68 -19.84 4.80
C LEU A 127 -32.99 -21.16 5.20
N ASP A 128 -33.78 -22.23 5.28
CA ASP A 128 -33.26 -23.59 5.44
C ASP A 128 -32.72 -24.09 4.09
N SER A 129 -31.42 -24.37 4.02
CA SER A 129 -30.79 -24.71 2.75
C SER A 129 -31.07 -26.13 2.23
N LYS A 130 -31.64 -27.03 3.05
CA LYS A 130 -31.84 -28.44 2.67
C LYS A 130 -32.78 -28.65 1.48
N ASN A 131 -33.81 -27.82 1.35
CA ASN A 131 -34.83 -27.93 0.28
C ASN A 131 -35.13 -26.55 -0.33
N LEU A 132 -34.09 -25.76 -0.57
CA LEU A 132 -34.22 -24.38 -1.03
C LEU A 132 -34.71 -24.32 -2.50
N THR A 133 -35.87 -23.71 -2.76
CA THR A 133 -36.39 -23.49 -4.12
C THR A 133 -36.14 -22.06 -4.62
N ASP A 134 -36.15 -21.85 -5.94
CA ASP A 134 -35.93 -20.52 -6.52
C ASP A 134 -37.01 -19.54 -6.08
N ALA A 135 -38.25 -20.02 -5.92
CA ALA A 135 -39.36 -19.22 -5.43
C ALA A 135 -39.14 -18.73 -3.98
N ASP A 136 -38.52 -19.56 -3.13
CA ASP A 136 -38.18 -19.16 -1.75
C ASP A 136 -37.14 -18.04 -1.74
N ILE A 137 -36.10 -18.16 -2.58
CA ILE A 137 -35.05 -17.16 -2.73
C ILE A 137 -35.62 -15.86 -3.29
N GLU A 138 -36.41 -15.93 -4.36
CA GLU A 138 -37.03 -14.75 -4.98
C GLU A 138 -37.96 -14.02 -4.00
N SER A 139 -38.76 -14.76 -3.23
CA SER A 139 -39.62 -14.19 -2.20
C SER A 139 -38.80 -13.53 -1.07
N ALA A 140 -37.66 -14.10 -0.70
CA ALA A 140 -36.76 -13.53 0.29
C ALA A 140 -36.13 -12.22 -0.22
N ILE A 141 -35.68 -12.18 -1.47
CA ILE A 141 -35.16 -10.97 -2.13
C ILE A 141 -36.25 -9.89 -2.14
N ASP A 142 -37.46 -10.22 -2.61
CA ASP A 142 -38.56 -9.25 -2.72
C ASP A 142 -38.95 -8.69 -1.34
N THR A 143 -38.93 -9.53 -0.30
CA THR A 143 -39.18 -9.10 1.09
C THR A 143 -38.13 -8.11 1.58
N LEU A 144 -36.83 -8.39 1.35
CA LEU A 144 -35.75 -7.51 1.77
C LEU A 144 -35.77 -6.18 1.02
N VAL A 145 -36.05 -6.20 -0.29
CA VAL A 145 -36.20 -4.98 -1.10
C VAL A 145 -37.37 -4.14 -0.60
N GLN A 146 -38.51 -4.76 -0.27
CA GLN A 146 -39.66 -4.05 0.33
C GLN A 146 -39.33 -3.41 1.69
N GLN A 147 -38.40 -3.98 2.46
CA GLN A 147 -37.92 -3.39 3.71
C GLN A 147 -36.95 -2.21 3.48
N GLY A 148 -36.45 -2.04 2.26
CA GLY A 148 -35.57 -0.97 1.85
C GLY A 148 -34.14 -1.39 1.53
N ALA A 149 -33.87 -2.69 1.36
CA ALA A 149 -32.58 -3.17 0.88
C ALA A 149 -32.33 -2.71 -0.57
N GLU A 150 -31.13 -2.22 -0.83
CA GLU A 150 -30.67 -1.74 -2.15
C GLU A 150 -29.72 -2.74 -2.81
N VAL A 151 -29.16 -3.65 -2.01
CA VAL A 151 -28.20 -4.69 -2.42
C VAL A 151 -28.41 -5.94 -1.55
N ILE A 152 -28.10 -7.12 -2.09
CA ILE A 152 -28.29 -8.41 -1.41
C ILE A 152 -26.95 -9.06 -1.06
N VAL A 153 -26.88 -9.69 0.11
CA VAL A 153 -25.79 -10.57 0.54
C VAL A 153 -26.33 -11.97 0.73
N ALA A 154 -25.68 -12.95 0.09
CA ALA A 154 -25.92 -14.36 0.33
C ALA A 154 -24.85 -14.88 1.29
N SER A 155 -25.27 -15.52 2.39
CA SER A 155 -24.33 -16.07 3.36
C SER A 155 -24.80 -17.39 3.93
N GLU A 156 -24.19 -18.48 3.48
CA GLU A 156 -24.48 -19.83 3.95
C GLU A 156 -23.37 -20.36 4.87
N ALA A 157 -23.74 -21.11 5.92
CA ALA A 157 -22.79 -21.92 6.66
C ALA A 157 -22.06 -22.91 5.73
N TYR A 158 -20.74 -23.05 5.89
CA TYR A 158 -19.91 -23.95 5.08
C TYR A 158 -19.86 -23.66 3.57
N SER A 159 -20.29 -22.48 3.11
CA SER A 159 -20.16 -22.10 1.69
C SER A 159 -18.72 -21.92 1.20
N VAL A 160 -17.72 -21.98 2.09
CA VAL A 160 -16.31 -22.12 1.68
C VAL A 160 -16.05 -23.47 1.01
N ASP A 161 -16.82 -24.50 1.40
CA ASP A 161 -16.71 -25.86 0.88
C ASP A 161 -17.64 -26.05 -0.33
N ASP A 162 -18.86 -25.49 -0.27
CA ASP A 162 -19.83 -25.52 -1.38
C ASP A 162 -20.59 -24.17 -1.52
N PRO A 163 -20.23 -23.31 -2.49
CA PRO A 163 -20.86 -22.01 -2.68
C PRO A 163 -22.17 -22.06 -3.50
N THR A 164 -22.68 -23.24 -3.84
CA THR A 164 -23.77 -23.41 -4.83
C THR A 164 -25.01 -22.55 -4.52
N ASN A 165 -25.51 -22.54 -3.28
CA ASN A 165 -26.69 -21.74 -2.96
C ASN A 165 -26.40 -20.23 -2.91
N GLU A 166 -25.20 -19.82 -2.47
CA GLU A 166 -24.81 -18.41 -2.53
C GLU A 166 -24.80 -17.90 -3.98
N LEU A 167 -24.21 -18.68 -4.90
CA LEU A 167 -24.21 -18.38 -6.33
C LEU A 167 -25.63 -18.30 -6.90
N ARG A 168 -26.52 -19.20 -6.47
CA ARG A 168 -27.93 -19.22 -6.90
C ARG A 168 -28.69 -17.96 -6.47
N VAL A 169 -28.45 -17.49 -5.24
CA VAL A 169 -29.03 -16.23 -4.73
C VAL A 169 -28.52 -15.04 -5.54
N ILE A 170 -27.22 -14.99 -5.81
CA ILE A 170 -26.59 -13.91 -6.60
C ILE A 170 -27.18 -13.87 -8.01
N GLU A 171 -27.32 -15.02 -8.66
CA GLU A 171 -27.91 -15.11 -10.01
C GLU A 171 -29.34 -14.58 -10.05
N LEU A 172 -30.20 -15.00 -9.11
CA LEU A 172 -31.59 -14.58 -9.05
C LEU A 172 -31.74 -13.09 -8.72
N ALA A 173 -30.92 -12.55 -7.81
CA ALA A 173 -30.87 -11.13 -7.52
C ALA A 173 -30.46 -10.30 -8.75
N ASN A 174 -29.43 -10.73 -9.46
CA ASN A 174 -28.96 -10.07 -10.69
C ASN A 174 -30.02 -10.08 -11.79
N ARG A 175 -30.79 -11.18 -11.96
CA ARG A 175 -31.92 -11.23 -12.92
C ARG A 175 -33.02 -10.23 -12.59
N LYS A 176 -33.21 -9.89 -11.30
CA LYS A 176 -34.12 -8.85 -10.82
C LYS A 176 -33.52 -7.44 -10.88
N GLY A 177 -32.28 -7.27 -11.36
CA GLY A 177 -31.59 -5.98 -11.44
C GLY A 177 -31.07 -5.48 -10.09
N ILE A 178 -30.96 -6.36 -9.09
CA ILE A 178 -30.43 -6.02 -7.76
C ILE A 178 -29.01 -6.56 -7.66
N TYR A 179 -28.07 -5.70 -7.27
CA TYR A 179 -26.70 -6.13 -7.02
C TYR A 179 -26.65 -7.15 -5.88
N ALA A 180 -25.78 -8.14 -6.00
CA ALA A 180 -25.59 -9.13 -4.96
C ALA A 180 -24.13 -9.59 -4.84
N THR A 181 -23.75 -10.05 -3.64
CA THR A 181 -22.44 -10.64 -3.36
C THR A 181 -22.56 -11.84 -2.41
N GLY A 182 -21.71 -12.83 -2.60
CA GLY A 182 -21.62 -14.02 -1.74
C GLY A 182 -20.53 -13.88 -0.69
N GLY A 183 -20.74 -14.48 0.48
CA GLY A 183 -19.69 -14.60 1.50
C GLY A 183 -18.41 -15.27 0.96
N HIS A 184 -18.56 -16.32 0.13
CA HIS A 184 -17.44 -17.05 -0.46
C HIS A 184 -16.60 -16.24 -1.45
N GLU A 185 -17.18 -15.23 -2.13
CA GLU A 185 -16.46 -14.40 -3.10
C GLU A 185 -15.45 -13.46 -2.42
N ILE A 186 -15.74 -13.11 -1.16
CA ILE A 186 -14.93 -12.18 -0.36
C ILE A 186 -13.83 -12.91 0.39
N SER A 187 -14.15 -14.04 1.01
CA SER A 187 -13.18 -14.85 1.76
C SER A 187 -13.57 -16.32 1.74
N GLN A 188 -12.57 -17.18 1.51
CA GLN A 188 -12.67 -18.64 1.63
C GLN A 188 -12.20 -19.13 3.02
N LEU A 189 -12.12 -18.24 4.01
CA LEU A 189 -11.82 -18.60 5.39
C LEU A 189 -13.10 -18.97 6.16
N TYR A 190 -12.99 -19.93 7.09
CA TYR A 190 -14.07 -20.23 8.04
C TYR A 190 -14.37 -19.04 8.97
N GLY A 191 -15.53 -19.06 9.63
CA GLY A 191 -16.00 -17.98 10.49
C GLY A 191 -17.10 -17.17 9.82
N LEU A 192 -18.31 -17.73 9.81
CA LEU A 192 -19.46 -17.18 9.11
C LEU A 192 -19.72 -15.73 9.52
N LYS A 193 -19.71 -15.42 10.83
CA LYS A 193 -19.92 -14.05 11.34
C LYS A 193 -19.00 -12.99 10.71
N THR A 194 -17.69 -13.23 10.68
CA THR A 194 -16.71 -12.28 10.12
C THR A 194 -16.87 -12.17 8.61
N ARG A 195 -17.15 -13.29 7.95
CA ARG A 195 -17.34 -13.36 6.49
C ARG A 195 -18.61 -12.64 6.05
N THR A 196 -19.76 -12.92 6.69
CA THR A 196 -21.01 -12.21 6.43
C THR A 196 -20.83 -10.71 6.65
N ARG A 197 -20.18 -10.31 7.74
CA ARG A 197 -19.91 -8.90 8.01
C ARG A 197 -19.06 -8.24 6.92
N THR A 198 -17.99 -8.91 6.47
CA THR A 198 -17.14 -8.40 5.39
C THR A 198 -17.92 -8.30 4.08
N ALA A 199 -18.77 -9.29 3.78
CA ALA A 199 -19.64 -9.28 2.61
C ALA A 199 -20.69 -8.15 2.67
N VAL A 200 -21.24 -7.84 3.85
CA VAL A 200 -22.16 -6.71 4.05
C VAL A 200 -21.48 -5.37 3.79
N VAL A 201 -20.28 -5.15 4.33
CA VAL A 201 -19.52 -3.93 4.05
C VAL A 201 -19.20 -3.83 2.56
N ASN A 202 -18.77 -4.93 1.94
CA ASN A 202 -18.51 -4.98 0.50
C ASN A 202 -19.75 -4.63 -0.34
N ALA A 203 -20.89 -5.27 -0.06
CA ALA A 203 -22.13 -5.07 -0.79
C ALA A 203 -22.61 -3.62 -0.72
N SER A 204 -22.50 -3.01 0.46
CA SER A 204 -22.92 -1.63 0.71
C SER A 204 -22.21 -0.59 -0.18
N LEU A 205 -21.00 -0.93 -0.66
CA LEU A 205 -20.20 -0.08 -1.53
C LEU A 205 -20.52 -0.25 -3.02
N ILE A 206 -21.12 -1.37 -3.43
CA ILE A 206 -21.30 -1.71 -4.86
C ILE A 206 -21.99 -0.57 -5.62
N PRO A 207 -23.16 -0.03 -5.20
CA PRO A 207 -23.86 0.96 -6.03
C PRO A 207 -23.04 2.22 -6.28
N LYS A 208 -22.46 2.80 -5.22
CA LYS A 208 -21.66 4.03 -5.28
C LYS A 208 -20.39 3.85 -6.11
N MET A 209 -19.69 2.73 -5.92
CA MET A 209 -18.45 2.47 -6.65
C MET A 209 -18.73 2.18 -8.13
N MET A 210 -19.84 1.50 -8.44
CA MET A 210 -20.20 1.18 -9.81
C MET A 210 -20.65 2.39 -10.63
N GLU A 211 -21.36 3.34 -10.01
CA GLU A 211 -21.66 4.62 -10.63
C GLU A 211 -20.37 5.30 -11.10
N THR A 212 -19.41 5.47 -10.18
CA THR A 212 -18.12 6.12 -10.47
C THR A 212 -17.30 5.36 -11.51
N ALA A 213 -17.19 4.03 -11.38
CA ALA A 213 -16.38 3.20 -12.27
C ALA A 213 -16.95 3.17 -13.70
N ASN A 214 -18.27 2.99 -13.85
CA ASN A 214 -18.90 2.93 -15.18
C ASN A 214 -18.84 4.29 -15.90
N MET A 215 -19.02 5.40 -15.18
CA MET A 215 -18.89 6.74 -15.75
C MET A 215 -17.46 7.02 -16.23
N THR A 216 -16.47 6.58 -15.45
CA THR A 216 -15.05 6.70 -15.81
C THR A 216 -14.70 5.80 -16.99
N GLU A 217 -15.21 4.56 -17.04
CA GLU A 217 -15.01 3.65 -18.17
C GLU A 217 -15.56 4.22 -19.47
N LYS A 218 -16.81 4.73 -19.42
CA LYS A 218 -17.44 5.38 -20.57
C LYS A 218 -16.62 6.57 -21.06
N SER A 219 -16.05 7.32 -20.13
CA SER A 219 -15.18 8.46 -20.41
C SER A 219 -13.89 8.05 -21.13
N VAL A 220 -13.21 7.00 -20.65
CA VAL A 220 -12.01 6.44 -21.30
C VAL A 220 -12.33 5.95 -22.72
N LYS A 221 -13.48 5.26 -22.90
CA LYS A 221 -13.95 4.82 -24.22
C LYS A 221 -14.26 6.00 -25.15
N ASN A 222 -14.91 7.04 -24.65
CA ASN A 222 -15.21 8.25 -25.43
C ASN A 222 -13.95 9.02 -25.85
N ALA A 223 -12.86 8.92 -25.09
CA ALA A 223 -11.55 9.47 -25.44
C ALA A 223 -10.80 8.63 -26.49
N ASN A 224 -11.41 7.55 -27.01
CA ASN A 224 -10.83 6.60 -27.98
C ASN A 224 -9.60 5.84 -27.47
N ILE A 225 -9.40 5.76 -26.15
CA ILE A 225 -8.35 4.93 -25.55
C ILE A 225 -8.79 3.46 -25.63
N GLN A 226 -7.92 2.61 -26.18
CA GLN A 226 -8.20 1.19 -26.41
C GLN A 226 -7.89 0.31 -25.17
N SER A 227 -7.02 0.79 -24.27
CA SER A 227 -6.66 0.05 -23.06
C SER A 227 -7.82 0.01 -22.06
N GLN A 228 -7.94 -1.12 -21.37
CA GLN A 228 -8.95 -1.30 -20.33
C GLN A 228 -8.62 -0.41 -19.12
N LEU A 229 -9.63 0.25 -18.56
CA LEU A 229 -9.49 1.00 -17.32
C LEU A 229 -9.30 0.05 -16.14
N MET A 230 -8.18 0.23 -15.44
CA MET A 230 -7.86 -0.48 -14.20
C MET A 230 -8.16 0.39 -12.98
N ILE A 231 -8.51 -0.24 -11.86
CA ILE A 231 -8.83 0.42 -10.59
C ILE A 231 -7.81 0.01 -9.53
N MET A 232 -7.27 0.99 -8.81
CA MET A 232 -6.30 0.79 -7.75
C MET A 232 -6.93 0.05 -6.56
N ARG A 233 -6.18 -0.91 -6.02
CA ARG A 233 -6.53 -1.72 -4.84
C ARG A 233 -5.84 -1.19 -3.58
N CYS A 234 -6.37 -1.60 -2.43
CA CYS A 234 -5.89 -1.32 -1.09
C CYS A 234 -4.56 -2.00 -0.73
N ASP A 235 -4.02 -2.84 -1.61
CA ASP A 235 -2.83 -3.67 -1.40
C ASP A 235 -1.69 -3.36 -2.38
N GLY A 236 -1.76 -2.22 -3.06
CA GLY A 236 -0.75 -1.72 -3.99
C GLY A 236 -0.87 -2.25 -5.42
N GLY A 237 -1.85 -3.13 -5.70
CA GLY A 237 -2.14 -3.62 -7.05
C GLY A 237 -3.27 -2.86 -7.75
N VAL A 238 -3.62 -3.32 -8.94
CA VAL A 238 -4.83 -2.90 -9.66
C VAL A 238 -5.71 -4.09 -10.02
N MET A 239 -6.99 -3.83 -10.27
CA MET A 239 -7.97 -4.81 -10.76
C MET A 239 -8.86 -4.20 -11.86
N SER A 240 -9.52 -5.05 -12.63
CA SER A 240 -10.49 -4.62 -13.62
C SER A 240 -11.78 -4.11 -12.98
N ILE A 241 -12.59 -3.38 -13.75
CA ILE A 241 -13.94 -2.95 -13.32
C ILE A 241 -14.86 -4.15 -13.02
N ASP A 242 -14.69 -5.25 -13.75
CA ASP A 242 -15.48 -6.46 -13.53
C ASP A 242 -15.18 -7.07 -12.15
N GLU A 243 -13.95 -6.98 -11.68
CA GLU A 243 -13.58 -7.40 -10.32
C GLU A 243 -14.03 -6.39 -9.27
N VAL A 244 -14.04 -5.09 -9.58
CA VAL A 244 -14.63 -4.05 -8.70
C VAL A 244 -16.12 -4.30 -8.46
N ARG A 245 -16.86 -4.86 -9.42
CA ARG A 245 -18.28 -5.22 -9.23
C ARG A 245 -18.48 -6.26 -8.13
N LYS A 246 -17.55 -7.21 -8.03
CA LYS A 246 -17.61 -8.30 -7.05
C LYS A 246 -17.07 -7.86 -5.69
N ARG A 247 -15.94 -7.13 -5.70
CA ARG A 247 -15.14 -6.83 -4.50
C ARG A 247 -14.78 -5.33 -4.41
N PRO A 248 -15.74 -4.38 -4.44
CA PRO A 248 -15.42 -2.95 -4.34
C PRO A 248 -14.72 -2.58 -3.03
N ILE A 249 -14.88 -3.40 -1.98
CA ILE A 249 -14.18 -3.22 -0.71
C ILE A 249 -12.64 -3.16 -0.86
N LEU A 250 -12.09 -3.80 -1.89
CA LEU A 250 -10.65 -3.74 -2.20
C LEU A 250 -10.19 -2.36 -2.67
N THR A 251 -11.09 -1.41 -2.95
CA THR A 251 -10.73 -0.03 -3.32
C THR A 251 -10.58 0.91 -2.11
N MET A 252 -10.86 0.40 -0.90
CA MET A 252 -10.61 1.15 0.34
C MET A 252 -9.13 1.56 0.43
N LEU A 253 -8.84 2.79 0.85
CA LEU A 253 -7.46 3.28 1.02
C LEU A 253 -6.59 3.19 -0.25
N SER A 254 -7.19 3.13 -1.45
CA SER A 254 -6.44 2.92 -2.70
C SER A 254 -5.44 4.04 -3.02
N GLY A 255 -5.74 5.29 -2.63
CA GLY A 255 -4.81 6.42 -2.80
C GLY A 255 -3.50 6.24 -2.02
N LEU A 256 -3.61 5.81 -0.76
CA LEU A 256 -2.45 5.49 0.08
C LEU A 256 -1.66 4.33 -0.50
N ALA A 257 -2.38 3.29 -0.94
CA ALA A 257 -1.75 2.16 -1.61
C ALA A 257 -1.01 2.55 -2.89
N ALA A 258 -1.50 3.57 -3.59
CA ALA A 258 -0.83 4.10 -4.75
C ALA A 258 0.44 4.85 -4.37
N GLY A 259 0.43 5.64 -3.29
CA GLY A 259 1.63 6.29 -2.76
C GLY A 259 2.75 5.28 -2.47
N VAL A 260 2.42 4.20 -1.77
CA VAL A 260 3.40 3.14 -1.45
C VAL A 260 3.85 2.39 -2.71
N ALA A 261 2.96 2.12 -3.66
CA ALA A 261 3.32 1.54 -4.94
C ALA A 261 4.28 2.46 -5.73
N GLY A 262 4.07 3.77 -5.69
CA GLY A 262 4.99 4.76 -6.25
C GLY A 262 6.36 4.69 -5.61
N ALA A 263 6.44 4.68 -4.27
CA ALA A 263 7.70 4.53 -3.56
C ALA A 263 8.42 3.20 -3.87
N LEU A 264 7.68 2.09 -3.97
CA LEU A 264 8.25 0.79 -4.30
C LEU A 264 8.77 0.73 -5.74
N MET A 265 7.98 1.21 -6.70
CA MET A 265 8.21 0.97 -8.12
C MET A 265 9.01 2.07 -8.81
N TYR A 266 8.78 3.34 -8.43
CA TYR A 266 9.47 4.49 -9.01
C TYR A 266 10.78 4.78 -8.27
N GLU A 267 10.76 4.82 -6.94
CA GLU A 267 11.97 5.03 -6.13
C GLU A 267 12.78 3.75 -5.92
N LYS A 268 12.27 2.60 -6.41
CA LYS A 268 12.99 1.31 -6.42
C LYS A 268 13.42 0.87 -5.02
N ILE A 269 12.61 1.16 -4.00
CA ILE A 269 12.91 0.89 -2.60
C ILE A 269 12.62 -0.57 -2.23
N SER A 270 13.60 -1.24 -1.63
CA SER A 270 13.47 -2.63 -1.17
C SER A 270 12.99 -2.74 0.28
N ASP A 271 13.68 -2.06 1.20
CA ASP A 271 13.34 -2.00 2.62
C ASP A 271 13.25 -0.54 3.04
N GLY A 272 12.09 -0.11 3.49
CA GLY A 272 11.87 1.28 3.84
C GLY A 272 10.55 1.53 4.54
N ILE A 273 10.45 2.71 5.12
CA ILE A 273 9.23 3.22 5.72
C ILE A 273 8.83 4.45 4.92
N PHE A 274 7.67 4.38 4.30
CA PHE A 274 7.14 5.44 3.46
C PHE A 274 6.17 6.32 4.26
N PHE A 275 6.39 7.63 4.19
CA PHE A 275 5.61 8.66 4.85
C PHE A 275 4.91 9.49 3.79
N GLU A 276 3.60 9.30 3.62
CA GLU A 276 2.80 10.20 2.80
C GLU A 276 2.37 11.37 3.68
N VAL A 277 3.12 12.48 3.60
CA VAL A 277 2.90 13.63 4.49
C VAL A 277 2.06 14.69 3.76
N GLY A 278 0.85 14.92 4.27
CA GLY A 278 -0.05 15.96 3.78
C GLY A 278 0.04 17.27 4.59
N GLY A 279 -1.04 18.05 4.55
CA GLY A 279 -1.17 19.27 5.37
C GLY A 279 -1.73 19.04 6.78
N THR A 280 -2.40 17.90 7.02
CA THR A 280 -3.12 17.63 8.28
C THR A 280 -2.63 16.38 8.99
N SER A 281 -2.36 15.32 8.23
CA SER A 281 -1.91 14.02 8.73
C SER A 281 -0.71 13.51 7.93
N VAL A 282 -0.06 12.50 8.51
CA VAL A 282 0.90 11.63 7.86
C VAL A 282 0.39 10.21 7.91
N ASP A 283 0.48 9.52 6.79
CA ASP A 283 0.22 8.10 6.65
C ASP A 283 1.54 7.35 6.52
N ILE A 284 1.80 6.43 7.44
CA ILE A 284 3.08 5.70 7.55
C ILE A 284 2.86 4.26 7.13
N SER A 285 3.68 3.75 6.23
CA SER A 285 3.60 2.39 5.68
C SER A 285 4.97 1.73 5.56
N VAL A 286 4.98 0.40 5.43
CA VAL A 286 6.20 -0.40 5.43
C VAL A 286 6.40 -1.15 4.12
N ILE A 287 7.61 -1.08 3.59
CA ILE A 287 8.12 -1.87 2.47
C ILE A 287 9.22 -2.78 3.00
N LYS A 288 9.12 -4.09 2.74
CA LYS A 288 10.11 -5.11 3.14
C LYS A 288 10.38 -6.05 1.97
N ASN A 289 11.63 -6.31 1.65
CA ASN A 289 12.06 -7.19 0.55
C ASN A 289 11.37 -6.86 -0.79
N GLY A 290 11.16 -5.58 -1.08
CA GLY A 290 10.47 -5.11 -2.28
C GLY A 290 8.97 -5.47 -2.32
N LYS A 291 8.37 -5.77 -1.17
CA LYS A 291 6.94 -6.04 -1.01
C LYS A 291 6.33 -5.04 -0.04
N VAL A 292 5.09 -4.65 -0.30
CA VAL A 292 4.33 -3.83 0.64
C VAL A 292 3.72 -4.71 1.72
N MET A 293 3.84 -4.30 2.98
CA MET A 293 3.31 -5.07 4.09
C MET A 293 1.81 -4.85 4.28
N ILE A 294 1.09 -5.95 4.51
CA ILE A 294 -0.38 -5.98 4.62
C ILE A 294 -0.84 -6.51 5.97
N GLN A 295 -2.00 -6.05 6.44
CA GLN A 295 -2.71 -6.52 7.63
C GLN A 295 -4.22 -6.57 7.40
N ASN A 296 -4.93 -7.22 8.33
CA ASN A 296 -6.39 -7.24 8.28
C ASN A 296 -6.96 -5.86 8.60
N ALA A 297 -7.72 -5.30 7.67
CA ALA A 297 -8.38 -4.03 7.81
C ALA A 297 -9.50 -4.08 8.86
N GLN A 298 -9.77 -2.92 9.46
CA GLN A 298 -10.86 -2.73 10.40
C GLN A 298 -11.82 -1.67 9.86
N VAL A 299 -13.12 -1.90 10.05
CA VAL A 299 -14.18 -0.94 9.71
C VAL A 299 -15.03 -0.71 10.96
N GLY A 300 -15.17 0.54 11.39
CA GLY A 300 -15.89 0.90 12.61
C GLY A 300 -15.39 0.22 13.89
N GLY A 301 -14.08 -0.06 13.99
CA GLY A 301 -13.50 -0.79 15.12
C GLY A 301 -13.70 -2.31 15.07
N HIS A 302 -14.14 -2.86 13.94
CA HIS A 302 -14.39 -4.27 13.79
C HIS A 302 -13.51 -4.91 12.73
N ARG A 303 -12.94 -6.07 13.07
CA ARG A 303 -12.08 -6.85 12.17
C ARG A 303 -12.86 -7.37 10.97
N THR A 304 -12.24 -7.28 9.79
CA THR A 304 -12.73 -7.84 8.54
C THR A 304 -11.73 -8.87 7.99
N TYR A 305 -12.13 -9.63 6.98
CA TYR A 305 -11.20 -10.46 6.21
C TYR A 305 -10.53 -9.72 5.04
N LEU A 306 -10.75 -8.41 4.93
CA LEU A 306 -10.05 -7.60 3.96
C LEU A 306 -8.59 -7.45 4.39
N GLN A 307 -7.66 -7.82 3.53
CA GLN A 307 -6.26 -7.48 3.69
C GLN A 307 -5.99 -6.15 2.99
N SER A 308 -5.43 -5.20 3.73
CA SER A 308 -5.04 -3.88 3.24
C SER A 308 -3.60 -3.62 3.64
N LEU A 309 -2.96 -2.63 3.01
CA LEU A 309 -1.68 -2.12 3.51
C LEU A 309 -1.73 -1.80 5.00
N ASP A 310 -0.68 -2.14 5.74
CA ASP A 310 -0.49 -1.62 7.10
C ASP A 310 -0.13 -0.14 7.00
N VAL A 311 -1.15 0.69 7.19
CA VAL A 311 -1.00 2.14 7.24
C VAL A 311 -1.39 2.63 8.63
N ARG A 312 -0.50 3.41 9.24
CA ARG A 312 -0.73 4.05 10.53
C ARG A 312 -0.77 5.55 10.33
N THR A 313 -1.94 6.14 10.55
CA THR A 313 -2.19 7.57 10.37
C THR A 313 -1.94 8.33 11.68
N LEU A 314 -1.19 9.43 11.61
CA LEU A 314 -0.98 10.36 12.72
C LEU A 314 -1.39 11.78 12.32
N GLY A 315 -1.94 12.55 13.27
CA GLY A 315 -2.30 13.97 13.10
C GLY A 315 -1.09 14.92 13.16
N ILE A 316 0.00 14.59 12.46
CA ILE A 316 1.24 15.36 12.42
C ILE A 316 1.66 15.52 10.97
N ALA A 317 1.71 16.76 10.49
CA ALA A 317 1.96 17.07 9.10
C ALA A 317 2.41 18.53 8.94
N GLY A 318 2.56 18.99 7.70
CA GLY A 318 3.07 20.34 7.43
C GLY A 318 2.29 21.46 8.14
N GLY A 319 0.97 21.35 8.21
CA GLY A 319 0.11 22.36 8.84
C GLY A 319 -0.15 22.19 10.32
N SER A 320 0.43 21.18 10.97
CA SER A 320 0.18 20.93 12.38
C SER A 320 0.49 22.16 13.22
N MET A 321 -0.53 22.60 13.97
CA MET A 321 -0.45 23.77 14.85
C MET A 321 0.31 23.41 16.12
N ILE A 322 1.01 24.39 16.68
CA ILE A 322 1.78 24.24 17.90
C ILE A 322 0.88 24.53 19.11
N LYS A 323 1.03 23.76 20.19
CA LYS A 323 0.43 24.10 21.49
C LYS A 323 1.47 24.67 22.42
N VAL A 324 1.08 25.72 23.12
CA VAL A 324 1.88 26.34 24.17
C VAL A 324 1.05 26.44 25.42
N SER A 325 1.60 25.97 26.54
CA SER A 325 0.98 26.08 27.87
C SER A 325 2.05 26.42 28.90
N ALA A 326 1.73 27.31 29.84
CA ALA A 326 2.66 27.81 30.85
C ALA A 326 4.02 28.29 30.28
N GLY A 327 4.00 28.97 29.13
CA GLY A 327 5.20 29.51 28.48
C GLY A 327 6.12 28.45 27.85
N LYS A 328 5.64 27.22 27.66
CA LYS A 328 6.42 26.13 27.05
C LYS A 328 5.65 25.51 25.90
N ILE A 329 6.38 25.07 24.88
CA ILE A 329 5.83 24.22 23.81
C ILE A 329 5.50 22.86 24.41
N THR A 330 4.22 22.51 24.45
CA THR A 330 3.74 21.26 25.06
C THR A 330 3.40 20.21 24.04
N ASP A 331 3.02 20.61 22.83
CA ASP A 331 2.52 19.68 21.82
C ASP A 331 2.60 20.24 20.40
N VAL A 332 2.52 19.34 19.41
CA VAL A 332 2.34 19.67 17.99
C VAL A 332 1.21 18.81 17.42
N GLY A 333 0.22 19.46 16.79
CA GLY A 333 -1.03 18.82 16.37
C GLY A 333 -2.00 18.55 17.54
N PRO A 334 -3.02 17.68 17.36
CA PRO A 334 -3.44 17.08 16.10
C PRO A 334 -4.19 18.05 15.16
N ARG A 335 -4.47 19.29 15.59
CA ARG A 335 -5.10 20.30 14.74
C ARG A 335 -4.10 20.87 13.75
N SER A 336 -4.61 21.22 12.58
CA SER A 336 -3.85 21.84 11.48
C SER A 336 -4.40 23.24 11.19
N ALA A 337 -3.56 24.14 10.67
CA ALA A 337 -3.90 25.53 10.40
C ALA A 337 -5.17 25.69 9.53
N HIS A 338 -5.36 24.83 8.52
CA HIS A 338 -6.56 24.81 7.69
C HIS A 338 -7.84 24.59 8.52
N ILE A 339 -7.80 23.72 9.54
CA ILE A 339 -8.94 23.46 10.43
C ILE A 339 -9.29 24.71 11.24
N ALA A 340 -8.30 25.52 11.60
CA ALA A 340 -8.49 26.80 12.29
C ALA A 340 -8.82 27.97 11.35
N GLY A 341 -8.94 27.73 10.03
CA GLY A 341 -9.13 28.78 9.03
C GLY A 341 -7.95 29.75 8.94
N LYS A 342 -6.72 29.28 9.20
CA LYS A 342 -5.49 30.08 9.20
C LYS A 342 -4.56 29.70 8.07
N GLU A 343 -3.90 30.71 7.52
CA GLU A 343 -2.79 30.55 6.59
C GLU A 343 -1.50 30.19 7.35
N TYR A 344 -0.53 29.62 6.63
CA TYR A 344 0.75 29.23 7.20
C TYR A 344 1.69 30.42 7.11
N GLU A 345 2.43 30.68 8.16
CA GLU A 345 3.44 31.74 8.21
C GLU A 345 4.57 31.51 7.18
N ALA A 346 4.93 30.25 6.94
CA ALA A 346 6.02 29.90 6.04
C ALA A 346 5.72 30.23 4.57
N PHE A 347 4.46 30.41 4.18
CA PHE A 347 4.06 30.73 2.80
C PHE A 347 3.58 32.18 2.64
N ALA A 348 3.67 32.99 3.70
CA ALA A 348 3.35 34.40 3.66
C ALA A 348 4.47 35.23 3.02
N GLN A 349 4.12 36.41 2.50
CA GLN A 349 5.12 37.39 2.07
C GLN A 349 5.70 38.11 3.29
N THR A 350 7.00 38.42 3.28
CA THR A 350 7.71 39.01 4.44
C THR A 350 7.10 40.34 4.90
N ASP A 351 6.56 41.13 3.96
CA ASP A 351 5.90 42.41 4.20
C ASP A 351 4.52 42.28 4.87
N GLN A 352 3.90 41.10 4.81
CA GLN A 352 2.63 40.81 5.47
C GLN A 352 2.82 40.56 6.97
N ILE A 353 4.01 40.12 7.38
CA ILE A 353 4.38 39.85 8.77
C ILE A 353 4.82 41.17 9.42
N VAL A 354 3.88 41.92 9.98
CA VAL A 354 4.13 43.25 10.59
C VAL A 354 3.91 43.17 12.09
N SER A 355 4.96 43.39 12.89
CA SER A 355 4.88 43.42 14.37
C SER A 355 4.06 42.26 14.96
N PRO A 356 4.44 40.99 14.70
CA PRO A 356 3.65 39.82 15.09
C PRO A 356 3.48 39.75 16.62
N LYS A 357 2.26 39.46 17.07
CA LYS A 357 1.93 39.24 18.48
C LYS A 357 1.28 37.89 18.67
N VAL A 358 1.82 37.12 19.61
CA VAL A 358 1.31 35.78 19.95
C VAL A 358 -0.12 35.86 20.47
N LYS A 359 -0.96 34.94 19.99
CA LYS A 359 -2.36 34.79 20.39
C LYS A 359 -2.72 33.30 20.48
N PHE A 360 -3.67 32.98 21.35
CA PHE A 360 -4.11 31.61 21.59
C PHE A 360 -5.54 31.43 21.11
N VAL A 361 -5.83 30.27 20.51
CA VAL A 361 -7.14 29.94 19.94
C VAL A 361 -7.54 28.50 20.28
N SER A 362 -8.85 28.26 20.19
CA SER A 362 -9.44 26.92 20.12
C SER A 362 -9.89 26.68 18.66
N PRO A 363 -9.18 25.86 17.87
CA PRO A 363 -9.51 25.65 16.46
C PRO A 363 -10.94 25.15 16.21
N ARG A 364 -11.47 24.31 17.12
CA ARG A 364 -12.86 23.85 17.14
C ARG A 364 -13.48 23.98 18.52
N GLU A 365 -14.81 23.91 18.57
CA GLU A 365 -15.55 23.78 19.82
C GLU A 365 -15.07 22.55 20.60
N GLY A 366 -14.72 22.74 21.87
CA GLY A 366 -14.15 21.71 22.73
C GLY A 366 -12.62 21.59 22.70
N ASP A 367 -11.93 22.23 21.76
CA ASP A 367 -10.46 22.27 21.77
C ASP A 367 -9.94 23.21 22.89
N PRO A 368 -8.82 22.88 23.54
CA PRO A 368 -8.21 23.77 24.52
C PRO A 368 -7.70 25.05 23.84
N ALA A 369 -7.79 26.19 24.54
CA ALA A 369 -7.28 27.49 24.08
C ALA A 369 -5.75 27.58 24.25
N GLU A 370 -5.03 26.57 23.76
CA GLU A 370 -3.58 26.41 23.87
C GLU A 370 -2.89 26.43 22.50
N TYR A 371 -3.65 26.42 21.40
CA TYR A 371 -3.09 26.50 20.06
C TYR A 371 -2.61 27.90 19.75
N VAL A 372 -1.35 28.01 19.32
CA VAL A 372 -0.69 29.29 19.16
C VAL A 372 -0.74 29.77 17.70
N ILE A 373 -1.21 31.00 17.53
CA ILE A 373 -1.21 31.77 16.29
C ILE A 373 -0.53 33.12 16.56
N PHE A 374 -0.43 33.97 15.54
CA PHE A 374 -0.08 35.36 15.74
C PHE A 374 -0.96 36.31 14.93
N GLU A 375 -1.16 37.49 15.48
CA GLU A 375 -1.84 38.62 14.86
C GLU A 375 -0.80 39.67 14.49
N CYS A 376 -0.82 40.12 13.24
CA CYS A 376 0.03 41.19 12.73
C CYS A 376 -0.64 42.55 12.98
N GLY A 377 0.16 43.62 13.06
CA GLY A 377 -0.32 45.00 13.22
C GLY A 377 -1.24 45.50 12.09
N ASN A 378 -1.28 44.79 10.96
CA ASN A 378 -2.21 45.03 9.85
C ASN A 378 -3.53 44.25 9.99
N GLY A 379 -3.76 43.54 11.11
CA GLY A 379 -4.97 42.76 11.40
C GLY A 379 -5.02 41.36 10.79
N ARG A 380 -3.99 40.95 10.04
CA ARG A 380 -3.91 39.57 9.50
C ARG A 380 -3.46 38.59 10.58
N GLU A 381 -4.00 37.38 10.52
CA GLU A 381 -3.66 36.29 11.44
C GLU A 381 -3.12 35.08 10.69
N PHE A 382 -2.08 34.48 11.23
CA PHE A 382 -1.43 33.28 10.67
C PHE A 382 -1.17 32.27 11.78
N SER A 383 -1.06 31.00 11.42
CA SER A 383 -0.64 29.95 12.35
C SER A 383 0.87 29.81 12.35
N TYR A 384 1.44 29.49 13.51
CA TYR A 384 2.74 28.82 13.57
C TYR A 384 2.55 27.34 13.19
N THR A 385 3.42 26.80 12.34
CA THR A 385 3.25 25.46 11.78
C THR A 385 4.53 24.64 11.81
N LEU A 386 4.38 23.31 11.71
CA LEU A 386 5.51 22.40 11.57
C LEU A 386 6.32 22.70 10.29
N ALA A 387 5.66 23.07 9.20
CA ALA A 387 6.33 23.52 7.97
C ALA A 387 7.19 24.78 8.20
N GLY A 388 6.75 25.72 9.04
CA GLY A 388 7.56 26.87 9.46
C GLY A 388 8.82 26.45 10.20
N ALA A 389 8.70 25.53 11.17
CA ALA A 389 9.83 25.00 11.91
C ALA A 389 10.89 24.36 10.99
N ALA A 390 10.44 23.52 10.05
CA ALA A 390 11.31 22.84 9.10
C ALA A 390 12.03 23.80 8.13
N ASN A 391 11.33 24.83 7.64
CA ASN A 391 11.92 25.87 6.78
C ASN A 391 12.93 26.74 7.53
N ILE A 392 12.67 27.08 8.80
CA ILE A 392 13.61 27.84 9.65
C ILE A 392 14.93 27.09 9.81
N LEU A 393 14.85 25.78 10.07
CA LEU A 393 16.00 24.90 10.28
C LEU A 393 16.68 24.45 8.98
N GLY A 394 16.09 24.74 7.81
CA GLY A 394 16.66 24.42 6.51
C GLY A 394 16.52 22.96 6.08
N TYR A 395 15.51 22.25 6.60
CA TYR A 395 15.25 20.85 6.22
C TYR A 395 14.53 20.71 4.87
N VAL A 396 13.80 21.74 4.46
CA VAL A 396 13.06 21.74 3.20
C VAL A 396 13.96 22.28 2.08
N PRO A 397 14.28 21.48 1.04
CA PRO A 397 15.20 21.89 -0.01
C PRO A 397 14.55 22.91 -0.96
N GLU A 398 15.38 23.74 -1.58
CA GLU A 398 14.93 24.71 -2.59
C GLU A 398 14.26 23.98 -3.78
N GLY A 399 13.11 24.49 -4.21
CA GLY A 399 12.31 23.88 -5.28
C GLY A 399 11.35 22.77 -4.83
N ASP A 400 11.39 22.35 -3.57
CA ASP A 400 10.39 21.46 -3.00
C ASP A 400 9.02 22.14 -2.88
N TYR A 401 7.93 21.36 -2.93
CA TYR A 401 6.58 21.88 -2.80
C TYR A 401 6.33 22.59 -1.45
N ALA A 402 6.97 22.13 -0.38
CA ALA A 402 6.87 22.73 0.95
C ALA A 402 7.88 23.86 1.20
N TYR A 403 8.69 24.23 0.19
CA TYR A 403 9.70 25.28 0.33
C TYR A 403 9.02 26.63 0.52
N GLY A 404 9.22 27.20 1.71
CA GLY A 404 8.59 28.42 2.17
C GLY A 404 9.53 29.61 2.21
N ASN A 405 8.96 30.77 2.45
CA ASN A 405 9.67 32.00 2.76
C ASN A 405 10.26 31.92 4.18
N ARG A 406 11.54 31.53 4.27
CA ARG A 406 12.28 31.45 5.54
C ARG A 406 12.34 32.78 6.28
N GLU A 407 12.47 33.89 5.57
CA GLU A 407 12.54 35.22 6.20
C GLU A 407 11.23 35.58 6.90
N ALA A 408 10.09 35.36 6.23
CA ALA A 408 8.77 35.53 6.83
C ALA A 408 8.57 34.63 8.04
N ALA A 409 8.98 33.35 7.95
CA ALA A 409 8.90 32.41 9.05
C ALA A 409 9.75 32.85 10.26
N VAL A 410 11.03 33.20 10.06
CA VAL A 410 11.91 33.68 11.13
C VAL A 410 11.30 34.91 11.82
N LYS A 411 10.87 35.91 11.04
CA LYS A 411 10.25 37.14 11.57
C LYS A 411 8.99 36.87 12.38
N ALA A 412 8.15 35.92 11.94
CA ALA A 412 6.98 35.50 12.70
C ALA A 412 7.38 34.82 14.02
N TRP A 413 8.38 33.93 13.96
CA TRP A 413 8.81 33.10 15.07
C TRP A 413 9.59 33.86 16.15
N GLU A 414 10.12 35.05 15.88
CA GLU A 414 10.71 35.94 16.90
C GLU A 414 9.74 36.18 18.08
N ALA A 415 8.46 36.41 17.77
CA ALA A 415 7.43 36.65 18.78
C ALA A 415 7.13 35.39 19.62
N LEU A 416 7.09 34.21 18.99
CA LEU A 416 6.90 32.94 19.69
C LEU A 416 8.11 32.58 20.55
N ALA A 417 9.31 32.73 19.99
CA ALA A 417 10.58 32.46 20.67
C ALA A 417 10.73 33.34 21.93
N ALA A 418 10.42 34.63 21.81
CA ALA A 418 10.38 35.55 22.96
C ALA A 418 9.33 35.12 24.01
N HIS A 419 8.17 34.63 23.58
CA HIS A 419 7.11 34.16 24.50
C HIS A 419 7.53 32.92 25.30
N VAL A 420 8.30 31.99 24.70
CA VAL A 420 8.74 30.76 25.36
C VAL A 420 10.15 30.85 25.98
N GLY A 421 10.83 31.98 25.80
CA GLY A 421 12.16 32.24 26.38
C GLY A 421 13.30 31.47 25.70
N LEU A 422 13.21 31.23 24.38
CA LEU A 422 14.21 30.53 23.57
C LEU A 422 14.63 31.39 22.36
N SER A 423 15.68 30.99 21.65
CA SER A 423 15.95 31.51 20.29
C SER A 423 14.95 30.94 19.27
N VAL A 424 14.88 31.55 18.08
CA VAL A 424 14.00 31.08 16.99
C VAL A 424 14.37 29.66 16.58
N GLU A 425 15.65 29.37 16.42
CA GLU A 425 16.18 28.06 16.04
C GLU A 425 15.93 27.00 17.12
N GLU A 426 16.11 27.33 18.40
CA GLU A 426 15.81 26.41 19.51
C GLU A 426 14.30 26.12 19.61
N THR A 427 13.47 27.14 19.40
CA THR A 427 12.01 27.00 19.36
C THR A 427 11.60 26.07 18.22
N ALA A 428 12.14 26.29 17.01
CA ALA A 428 11.87 25.45 15.84
C ALA A 428 12.34 24.01 16.06
N ARG A 429 13.54 23.83 16.63
CA ARG A 429 14.07 22.49 16.94
C ARG A 429 13.19 21.78 17.96
N LYS A 430 12.71 22.48 18.99
CA LYS A 430 11.83 21.89 20.01
C LYS A 430 10.49 21.42 19.42
N VAL A 431 9.93 22.18 18.48
CA VAL A 431 8.70 21.82 17.74
C VAL A 431 8.95 20.58 16.89
N MET A 432 10.06 20.55 16.15
CA MET A 432 10.47 19.37 15.37
C MET A 432 10.66 18.15 16.26
N ASP A 433 11.33 18.28 17.41
CA ASP A 433 11.58 17.16 18.32
C ASP A 433 10.29 16.51 18.82
N ILE A 434 9.28 17.31 19.18
CA ILE A 434 7.98 16.81 19.62
C ILE A 434 7.27 16.05 18.49
N ALA A 435 7.32 16.57 17.26
CA ALA A 435 6.74 15.92 16.10
C ALA A 435 7.46 14.59 15.76
N ILE A 436 8.79 14.59 15.82
CA ILE A 436 9.60 13.39 15.57
C ILE A 436 9.35 12.35 16.66
N ASP A 437 9.33 12.71 17.95
CA ASP A 437 9.10 11.75 19.06
C ASP A 437 7.79 10.98 18.89
N LYS A 438 6.72 11.68 18.51
CA LYS A 438 5.41 11.06 18.26
C LYS A 438 5.44 10.13 17.05
N THR A 439 6.06 10.57 15.97
CA THR A 439 6.12 9.80 14.71
C THR A 439 7.02 8.58 14.87
N MET A 440 8.15 8.73 15.58
CA MET A 440 9.12 7.67 15.81
C MET A 440 8.59 6.53 16.68
N LYS A 441 7.62 6.80 17.56
CA LYS A 441 6.92 5.73 18.27
C LYS A 441 6.31 4.72 17.28
N THR A 442 5.55 5.21 16.30
CA THR A 442 4.91 4.38 15.27
C THR A 442 5.93 3.71 14.36
N VAL A 443 6.99 4.41 13.97
CA VAL A 443 8.10 3.85 13.18
C VAL A 443 8.77 2.69 13.91
N ASN A 444 9.05 2.84 15.20
CA ASN A 444 9.71 1.81 16.00
C ASN A 444 8.83 0.56 16.14
N GLU A 445 7.53 0.73 16.38
CA GLU A 445 6.56 -0.38 16.41
C GLU A 445 6.55 -1.13 15.07
N MET A 446 6.51 -0.41 13.94
CA MET A 446 6.54 -1.02 12.60
C MET A 446 7.85 -1.77 12.30
N ILE A 447 9.00 -1.25 12.75
CA ILE A 447 10.30 -1.92 12.60
C ILE A 447 10.32 -3.24 13.36
N GLU A 448 9.72 -3.26 14.55
CA GLU A 448 9.60 -4.46 15.39
C GLU A 448 8.62 -5.48 14.77
N ASP A 449 7.40 -5.04 14.44
CA ASP A 449 6.34 -5.88 13.89
C ASP A 449 6.76 -6.63 12.61
N TYR A 450 7.63 -6.00 11.81
CA TYR A 450 8.11 -6.55 10.54
C TYR A 450 9.58 -6.97 10.56
N GLU A 451 10.23 -7.02 11.72
CA GLU A 451 11.63 -7.45 11.85
C GLU A 451 12.59 -6.75 10.85
N LEU A 452 12.40 -5.45 10.66
CA LEU A 452 13.27 -4.66 9.77
C LEU A 452 14.64 -4.46 10.40
N ASP A 453 15.70 -4.63 9.61
CA ASP A 453 17.05 -4.28 10.06
C ASP A 453 17.23 -2.76 10.03
N ARG A 454 17.21 -2.11 11.21
CA ARG A 454 17.39 -0.66 11.35
C ARG A 454 18.58 -0.11 10.57
N ALA A 455 19.66 -0.89 10.40
CA ALA A 455 20.85 -0.43 9.69
C ALA A 455 20.59 -0.19 8.19
N PHE A 456 19.54 -0.80 7.63
CA PHE A 456 19.24 -0.78 6.20
C PHE A 456 17.91 -0.13 5.83
N VAL A 457 17.14 0.30 6.83
CA VAL A 457 15.87 1.02 6.63
C VAL A 457 16.15 2.41 6.07
N THR A 458 15.43 2.75 4.99
CA THR A 458 15.38 4.11 4.44
C THR A 458 14.03 4.72 4.75
N LEU A 459 14.02 5.95 5.27
CA LEU A 459 12.80 6.75 5.44
C LEU A 459 12.51 7.50 4.13
N VAL A 460 11.33 7.29 3.55
CA VAL A 460 10.97 7.83 2.24
C VAL A 460 9.82 8.82 2.41
N GLY A 461 10.06 10.09 2.12
CA GLY A 461 9.03 11.13 2.18
C GLY A 461 8.28 11.28 0.86
N GLY A 462 6.95 11.13 0.89
CA GLY A 462 6.04 11.42 -0.19
C GLY A 462 5.04 12.51 0.17
N GLY A 463 4.17 12.86 -0.77
CA GLY A 463 3.17 13.91 -0.60
C GLY A 463 3.77 15.32 -0.62
N GLY A 464 2.92 16.33 -0.44
CA GLY A 464 3.32 17.74 -0.50
C GLY A 464 4.14 18.22 0.70
N SER A 465 4.28 17.43 1.77
CA SER A 465 5.03 17.84 2.97
C SER A 465 6.05 16.79 3.42
N GLY A 466 6.44 15.85 2.54
CA GLY A 466 7.43 14.81 2.88
C GLY A 466 8.73 15.39 3.43
N ALA A 467 9.22 16.48 2.82
CA ALA A 467 10.44 17.18 3.22
C ALA A 467 10.35 17.92 4.57
N VAL A 468 9.13 18.19 5.07
CA VAL A 468 8.94 18.88 6.35
C VAL A 468 9.40 18.02 7.53
N LEU A 469 9.22 16.70 7.45
CA LEU A 469 9.39 15.80 8.58
C LEU A 469 10.53 14.80 8.37
N VAL A 470 10.57 14.13 7.21
CA VAL A 470 11.43 12.95 6.99
C VAL A 470 12.94 13.25 7.12
N PRO A 471 13.49 14.32 6.53
CA PRO A 471 14.93 14.62 6.65
C PRO A 471 15.36 14.86 8.09
N ALA A 472 14.56 15.60 8.86
CA ALA A 472 14.83 15.90 10.26
C ALA A 472 14.76 14.65 11.14
N MET A 473 13.78 13.78 10.90
CA MET A 473 13.70 12.47 11.57
C MET A 473 14.96 11.64 11.32
N ALA A 474 15.38 11.56 10.05
CA ALA A 474 16.50 10.74 9.65
C ALA A 474 17.84 11.22 10.22
N GLU A 475 18.08 12.54 10.21
CA GLU A 475 19.26 13.13 10.85
C GLU A 475 19.31 12.80 12.34
N ARG A 476 18.19 12.98 13.05
CA ARG A 476 18.14 12.80 14.51
C ARG A 476 18.29 11.34 14.94
N GLU A 477 17.69 10.42 14.20
CA GLU A 477 17.63 9.00 14.56
C GLU A 477 18.69 8.15 13.86
N GLY A 478 19.50 8.76 12.98
CA GLY A 478 20.58 8.09 12.25
C GLY A 478 20.10 7.15 11.14
N PHE A 479 18.98 7.46 10.50
CA PHE A 479 18.49 6.73 9.32
C PHE A 479 18.98 7.33 8.01
N LYS A 480 18.97 6.54 6.94
CA LYS A 480 18.98 7.06 5.58
C LYS A 480 17.62 7.66 5.27
N SER A 481 17.57 8.76 4.53
CA SER A 481 16.32 9.29 4.01
C SER A 481 16.44 9.71 2.56
N GLN A 482 15.27 9.77 1.92
CA GLN A 482 15.08 10.36 0.60
C GLN A 482 13.68 10.96 0.52
N ILE A 483 13.54 11.99 -0.31
CA ILE A 483 12.23 12.49 -0.74
C ILE A 483 11.94 11.89 -2.10
N ALA A 484 10.75 11.31 -2.26
CA ALA A 484 10.35 10.71 -3.52
C ALA A 484 10.41 11.76 -4.64
N SER A 485 10.98 11.37 -5.78
CA SER A 485 10.97 12.17 -6.98
C SER A 485 9.52 12.43 -7.37
N ASN A 486 9.21 13.70 -7.68
CA ASN A 486 7.83 14.12 -7.90
C ASN A 486 6.89 13.83 -6.71
N ALA A 487 7.37 13.93 -5.47
CA ALA A 487 6.61 13.61 -4.24
C ALA A 487 5.12 14.04 -4.22
N PRO A 488 4.72 15.23 -4.72
CA PRO A 488 3.31 15.62 -4.76
C PRO A 488 2.42 14.79 -5.70
N TYR A 489 3.02 13.98 -6.58
CA TYR A 489 2.36 13.11 -7.57
C TYR A 489 2.75 11.64 -7.39
N VAL A 490 3.43 11.28 -6.28
CA VAL A 490 3.94 9.90 -6.07
C VAL A 490 2.81 8.86 -6.12
N SER A 491 1.64 9.19 -5.58
CA SER A 491 0.47 8.31 -5.60
C SER A 491 -0.04 8.12 -7.02
N THR A 492 -0.17 9.19 -7.80
CA THR A 492 -0.55 9.13 -9.22
C THR A 492 0.45 8.35 -10.07
N ILE A 493 1.74 8.48 -9.79
CA ILE A 493 2.82 7.70 -10.43
C ILE A 493 2.65 6.22 -10.06
N GLY A 494 2.40 5.91 -8.78
CA GLY A 494 2.12 4.56 -8.33
C GLY A 494 0.92 3.94 -9.03
N VAL A 495 -0.16 4.69 -9.25
CA VAL A 495 -1.31 4.23 -10.05
C VAL A 495 -0.88 3.84 -11.46
N ALA A 496 -0.06 4.64 -12.14
CA ALA A 496 0.42 4.36 -13.50
C ALA A 496 1.39 3.17 -13.59
N LEU A 497 2.12 2.88 -12.51
CA LEU A 497 3.11 1.80 -12.42
C LEU A 497 2.53 0.49 -11.90
N ALA A 498 1.38 0.54 -11.22
CA ALA A 498 0.79 -0.60 -10.53
C ALA A 498 0.58 -1.83 -11.44
N MET A 499 0.71 -2.99 -10.82
CA MET A 499 0.53 -4.30 -11.46
C MET A 499 -0.81 -4.91 -11.06
N VAL A 500 -1.35 -5.77 -11.93
CA VAL A 500 -2.47 -6.62 -11.55
C VAL A 500 -2.03 -7.48 -10.37
N LYS A 501 -2.87 -7.57 -9.35
CA LYS A 501 -2.60 -8.37 -8.15
C LYS A 501 -3.83 -9.18 -7.83
N GLU A 502 -3.64 -10.42 -7.39
CA GLU A 502 -4.70 -11.26 -6.86
C GLU A 502 -4.24 -12.01 -5.62
N GLN A 503 -5.22 -12.39 -4.79
CA GLN A 503 -4.96 -13.17 -3.59
C GLN A 503 -6.05 -14.24 -3.38
N LEU A 504 -5.60 -15.41 -2.91
CA LEU A 504 -6.44 -16.51 -2.47
C LEU A 504 -5.94 -17.03 -1.13
N GLU A 505 -6.88 -17.44 -0.29
CA GLU A 505 -6.61 -17.99 1.03
C GLU A 505 -7.51 -19.20 1.25
N ARG A 506 -6.99 -20.24 1.91
CA ARG A 506 -7.77 -21.41 2.31
C ARG A 506 -7.39 -21.83 3.72
N THR A 507 -8.37 -22.30 4.48
CA THR A 507 -8.07 -22.96 5.75
C THR A 507 -7.62 -24.39 5.48
N VAL A 508 -6.34 -24.67 5.71
CA VAL A 508 -5.74 -25.99 5.50
C VAL A 508 -4.85 -26.31 6.69
N VAL A 509 -5.19 -27.39 7.41
CA VAL A 509 -4.36 -27.90 8.50
C VAL A 509 -3.21 -28.69 7.89
N ASN A 510 -1.97 -28.29 8.15
CA ASN A 510 -0.75 -28.89 7.60
C ASN A 510 -0.81 -29.07 6.07
N PRO A 511 -0.67 -27.98 5.28
CA PRO A 511 -0.80 -28.01 3.83
C PRO A 511 0.09 -29.08 3.17
N THR A 512 -0.53 -29.91 2.32
CA THR A 512 0.19 -30.87 1.48
C THR A 512 0.73 -30.21 0.22
N GLU A 513 1.64 -30.88 -0.49
CA GLU A 513 2.14 -30.41 -1.79
C GLU A 513 0.99 -30.20 -2.79
N GLU A 514 -0.01 -31.09 -2.80
CA GLU A 514 -1.16 -30.98 -3.70
C GLU A 514 -2.06 -29.79 -3.36
N ASP A 515 -2.18 -29.42 -2.08
CA ASP A 515 -2.91 -28.20 -1.68
C ASP A 515 -2.21 -26.94 -2.19
N ILE A 516 -0.88 -26.90 -2.10
CA ILE A 516 -0.08 -25.77 -2.60
C ILE A 516 -0.16 -25.69 -4.13
N LYS A 517 -0.08 -26.83 -4.84
CA LYS A 517 -0.27 -26.89 -6.30
C LYS A 517 -1.64 -26.36 -6.72
N ARG A 518 -2.70 -26.81 -6.04
CA ARG A 518 -4.08 -26.42 -6.34
C ARG A 518 -4.29 -24.92 -6.16
N ILE A 519 -3.95 -24.36 -4.99
CA ILE A 519 -4.13 -22.92 -4.74
C ILE A 519 -3.28 -22.07 -5.71
N ARG A 520 -2.11 -22.59 -6.12
CA ARG A 520 -1.26 -21.95 -7.11
C ARG A 520 -1.89 -21.93 -8.50
N ALA A 521 -2.49 -23.03 -8.95
CA ALA A 521 -3.18 -23.07 -10.24
C ALA A 521 -4.37 -22.09 -10.24
N ASP A 522 -5.16 -22.12 -9.17
CA ASP A 522 -6.35 -21.27 -9.01
C ASP A 522 -5.99 -19.77 -9.05
N ILE A 523 -4.87 -19.36 -8.42
CA ILE A 523 -4.48 -17.94 -8.41
C ILE A 523 -3.96 -17.46 -9.78
N VAL A 524 -3.27 -18.32 -10.53
CA VAL A 524 -2.80 -17.99 -11.89
C VAL A 524 -3.99 -17.79 -12.82
N GLU A 525 -4.98 -18.68 -12.76
CA GLU A 525 -6.20 -18.51 -13.55
C GLU A 525 -6.90 -17.19 -13.20
N ARG A 526 -7.06 -16.90 -11.91
CA ARG A 526 -7.74 -15.67 -11.45
C ARG A 526 -7.03 -14.39 -11.88
N ILE A 527 -5.70 -14.33 -11.79
CA ILE A 527 -4.96 -13.12 -12.16
C ILE A 527 -4.97 -12.89 -13.67
N VAL A 528 -4.95 -13.95 -14.48
CA VAL A 528 -5.08 -13.86 -15.94
C VAL A 528 -6.47 -13.37 -16.32
N GLN A 529 -7.53 -13.90 -15.69
CA GLN A 529 -8.90 -13.38 -15.85
C GLN A 529 -9.02 -11.90 -15.43
N SER A 530 -8.21 -11.46 -14.46
CA SER A 530 -8.14 -10.08 -14.00
C SER A 530 -7.35 -9.15 -14.95
N GLY A 531 -6.82 -9.69 -16.04
CA GLY A 531 -6.16 -8.94 -17.12
C GLY A 531 -4.64 -9.08 -17.17
N ALA A 532 -4.01 -9.91 -16.34
CA ALA A 532 -2.57 -10.13 -16.40
C ALA A 532 -2.16 -11.04 -17.56
N SER A 533 -1.02 -10.76 -18.17
CA SER A 533 -0.35 -11.67 -19.10
C SER A 533 0.29 -12.81 -18.30
N GLU A 534 -0.08 -14.07 -18.59
CA GLU A 534 0.35 -15.27 -17.86
C GLU A 534 1.88 -15.37 -17.71
N GLU A 535 2.64 -15.04 -18.76
CA GLU A 535 4.10 -15.06 -18.76
C GLU A 535 4.75 -14.10 -17.74
N THR A 536 4.01 -13.08 -17.30
CA THR A 536 4.47 -12.07 -16.35
C THR A 536 4.08 -12.38 -14.90
N VAL A 537 3.36 -13.47 -14.66
CA VAL A 537 2.79 -13.79 -13.35
C VAL A 537 3.85 -14.36 -12.41
N GLU A 538 4.04 -13.67 -11.28
CA GLU A 538 4.81 -14.14 -10.12
C GLU A 538 3.84 -14.54 -9.01
N VAL A 539 4.11 -15.68 -8.36
CA VAL A 539 3.29 -16.21 -7.26
C VAL A 539 4.14 -16.39 -6.01
N THR A 540 3.65 -15.90 -4.88
CA THR A 540 4.21 -16.16 -3.54
C THR A 540 3.21 -17.01 -2.75
N ILE A 541 3.70 -18.05 -2.08
CA ILE A 541 2.92 -18.89 -1.18
C ILE A 541 3.32 -18.60 0.27
N GLU A 542 2.33 -18.33 1.12
CA GLU A 542 2.51 -18.10 2.56
C GLU A 542 1.73 -19.17 3.35
N ILE A 543 2.35 -19.71 4.40
CA ILE A 543 1.73 -20.69 5.29
C ILE A 543 1.74 -20.13 6.72
N ASP A 544 0.55 -19.88 7.28
CA ASP A 544 0.36 -19.56 8.70
C ASP A 544 -0.15 -20.81 9.43
N SER A 545 0.76 -21.58 10.03
CA SER A 545 0.39 -22.80 10.78
C SER A 545 -0.39 -22.51 12.07
N GLN A 546 -0.23 -21.32 12.66
CA GLN A 546 -0.97 -20.98 13.86
C GLN A 546 -2.45 -20.78 13.55
N LYS A 547 -2.75 -20.21 12.37
CA LYS A 547 -4.13 -19.99 11.91
C LYS A 547 -4.63 -21.07 10.95
N ASN A 548 -3.79 -22.05 10.59
CA ASN A 548 -4.07 -23.03 9.53
C ASN A 548 -4.47 -22.36 8.21
N ILE A 549 -3.78 -21.30 7.80
CA ILE A 549 -4.07 -20.57 6.56
C ILE A 549 -2.98 -20.86 5.54
N LEU A 550 -3.39 -21.35 4.37
CA LEU A 550 -2.58 -21.40 3.16
C LEU A 550 -2.99 -20.23 2.26
N ARG A 551 -2.04 -19.38 1.88
CA ARG A 551 -2.28 -18.19 1.06
C ARG A 551 -1.42 -18.22 -0.19
N ALA A 552 -2.01 -17.80 -1.31
CA ALA A 552 -1.31 -17.51 -2.55
C ALA A 552 -1.54 -16.06 -2.96
N ILE A 553 -0.47 -15.33 -3.23
CA ILE A 553 -0.50 -13.95 -3.72
C ILE A 553 0.16 -13.95 -5.09
N ALA A 554 -0.54 -13.45 -6.11
CA ALA A 554 -0.02 -13.33 -7.46
C ALA A 554 0.07 -11.86 -7.90
N THR A 555 1.11 -11.51 -8.64
CA THR A 555 1.28 -10.21 -9.29
C THR A 555 1.68 -10.38 -10.75
N GLY A 556 1.14 -9.55 -11.65
CA GLY A 556 1.41 -9.63 -13.09
C GLY A 556 1.13 -8.31 -13.81
N SER A 557 1.66 -8.14 -15.01
CA SER A 557 1.44 -6.96 -15.86
C SER A 557 0.34 -7.22 -16.88
N THR A 558 -0.41 -6.18 -17.28
CA THR A 558 -1.48 -6.28 -18.29
C THR A 558 -0.96 -6.46 -19.72
N GLU A 559 0.32 -6.21 -19.93
CA GLU A 559 1.01 -6.36 -21.20
C GLU A 559 2.27 -7.19 -20.98
N LEU A 560 2.73 -7.85 -22.04
CA LEU A 560 4.07 -8.42 -22.07
C LEU A 560 5.05 -7.27 -21.83
N ARG A 561 5.68 -7.28 -20.65
CA ARG A 561 6.81 -6.38 -20.38
C ARG A 561 7.91 -6.76 -21.36
N SER A 562 7.99 -6.06 -22.49
CA SER A 562 9.17 -6.00 -23.35
C SER A 562 10.39 -5.38 -22.63
N LYS A 563 10.31 -5.17 -21.29
CA LYS A 563 11.42 -4.79 -20.42
C LYS A 563 12.63 -5.73 -20.55
N ASP A 564 12.44 -6.99 -20.95
CA ASP A 564 13.53 -7.95 -20.93
C ASP A 564 14.43 -7.99 -22.16
N LEU A 565 14.10 -7.29 -23.26
CA LEU A 565 14.87 -7.37 -24.50
C LEU A 565 15.48 -6.04 -24.97
N GLY A 566 15.03 -4.88 -24.45
CA GLY A 566 15.35 -3.57 -25.03
C GLY A 566 16.21 -2.60 -24.19
N GLN A 567 16.22 -2.70 -22.85
CA GLN A 567 17.01 -1.76 -22.01
C GLN A 567 18.47 -2.23 -21.85
N GLN A 568 19.40 -1.27 -21.88
CA GLN A 568 20.81 -1.51 -21.53
C GLN A 568 20.91 -1.96 -20.07
N ALA A 569 21.45 -3.16 -19.84
CA ALA A 569 21.79 -3.62 -18.50
C ALA A 569 22.78 -2.65 -17.84
N MET A 570 22.54 -2.33 -16.57
CA MET A 570 23.47 -1.52 -15.78
C MET A 570 24.84 -2.22 -15.72
N GLN A 571 25.93 -1.46 -15.80
CA GLN A 571 27.26 -2.06 -15.78
C GLN A 571 27.55 -2.64 -14.39
N VAL A 572 28.37 -3.70 -14.33
CA VAL A 572 28.69 -4.38 -13.06
C VAL A 572 29.38 -3.43 -12.08
N GLU A 573 30.19 -2.50 -12.58
CA GLU A 573 30.86 -1.48 -11.80
C GLU A 573 29.85 -0.55 -11.10
N GLU A 574 28.82 -0.11 -11.82
CA GLU A 574 27.74 0.72 -11.27
C GLU A 574 26.88 -0.06 -10.28
N MET A 575 26.54 -1.31 -10.61
CA MET A 575 25.83 -2.22 -9.69
C MET A 575 26.62 -2.47 -8.40
N THR A 576 27.97 -2.53 -8.47
CA THR A 576 28.82 -2.71 -7.29
C THR A 576 28.68 -1.53 -6.34
N VAL A 577 28.57 -0.29 -6.86
CA VAL A 577 28.36 0.91 -6.04
C VAL A 577 26.99 0.87 -5.36
N VAL A 578 25.94 0.50 -6.10
CA VAL A 578 24.58 0.38 -5.55
C VAL A 578 24.52 -0.73 -4.48
N ALA A 579 25.07 -1.91 -4.78
CA ALA A 579 25.15 -3.03 -3.87
C ALA A 579 25.87 -2.64 -2.57
N ALA A 580 27.05 -2.04 -2.67
CA ALA A 580 27.85 -1.61 -1.52
C ALA A 580 27.09 -0.61 -0.64
N SER A 581 26.49 0.43 -1.25
CA SER A 581 25.70 1.44 -0.54
C SER A 581 24.50 0.82 0.17
N SER A 582 23.84 -0.16 -0.45
CA SER A 582 22.64 -0.81 0.11
C SER A 582 22.89 -1.55 1.43
N VAL A 583 24.12 -2.05 1.63
CA VAL A 583 24.56 -2.75 2.84
C VAL A 583 25.57 -1.95 3.68
N ASP A 584 25.63 -0.63 3.45
CA ASP A 584 26.48 0.30 4.20
C ASP A 584 27.99 -0.08 4.17
N GLN A 585 28.46 -0.58 3.01
CA GLN A 585 29.85 -0.94 2.74
C GLN A 585 30.45 -0.06 1.63
N SER A 586 31.78 -0.07 1.51
CA SER A 586 32.46 0.57 0.39
C SER A 586 32.47 -0.32 -0.85
N PRO A 587 32.47 0.25 -2.07
CA PRO A 587 32.58 -0.52 -3.32
C PRO A 587 33.85 -1.39 -3.35
N GLU A 588 34.95 -0.93 -2.75
CA GLU A 588 36.22 -1.67 -2.66
C GLU A 588 36.12 -2.99 -1.88
N ASN A 589 35.19 -3.07 -0.92
CA ASN A 589 34.96 -4.27 -0.12
C ASN A 589 33.80 -5.12 -0.64
N THR A 590 33.27 -4.79 -1.81
CA THR A 590 32.11 -5.43 -2.42
C THR A 590 32.51 -6.06 -3.75
N ARG A 591 32.13 -7.31 -3.97
CA ARG A 591 32.44 -8.04 -5.21
C ARG A 591 31.20 -8.73 -5.77
N LEU A 592 31.14 -8.85 -7.09
CA LEU A 592 30.19 -9.74 -7.75
C LEU A 592 30.55 -11.20 -7.41
N ALA A 593 29.64 -11.92 -6.78
CA ALA A 593 29.83 -13.27 -6.28
C ALA A 593 29.14 -14.34 -7.15
N ALA A 594 27.96 -14.04 -7.70
CA ALA A 594 27.25 -14.94 -8.61
C ALA A 594 26.30 -14.18 -9.55
N GLN A 595 26.00 -14.76 -10.70
CA GLN A 595 24.96 -14.29 -11.62
C GLN A 595 24.11 -15.46 -12.12
N SER A 596 22.80 -15.23 -12.28
CA SER A 596 21.87 -16.13 -12.96
C SER A 596 20.71 -15.33 -13.54
N GLY A 597 20.41 -15.51 -14.84
CA GLY A 597 19.35 -14.76 -15.51
C GLY A 597 19.56 -13.25 -15.38
N ARG A 598 18.56 -12.52 -14.86
CA ARG A 598 18.66 -11.08 -14.59
C ARG A 598 19.34 -10.71 -13.28
N TRP A 599 19.75 -11.70 -12.49
CA TRP A 599 20.13 -11.50 -11.09
C TRP A 599 21.66 -11.45 -10.92
N SER A 600 22.12 -10.45 -10.17
CA SER A 600 23.53 -10.30 -9.78
C SER A 600 23.63 -10.27 -8.25
N LEU A 601 24.28 -11.27 -7.66
CA LEU A 601 24.55 -11.35 -6.23
C LEU A 601 25.92 -10.76 -5.95
N PHE A 602 25.95 -9.73 -5.11
CA PHE A 602 27.15 -9.10 -4.59
C PHE A 602 27.38 -9.51 -3.15
N GLU A 603 28.64 -9.72 -2.78
CA GLU A 603 29.07 -10.03 -1.42
C GLU A 603 29.99 -8.92 -0.91
N ALA A 604 29.79 -8.50 0.34
CA ALA A 604 30.67 -7.60 1.06
C ALA A 604 31.02 -8.15 2.45
N GLU A 605 32.29 -8.04 2.86
CA GLU A 605 32.73 -8.47 4.19
C GLU A 605 32.92 -7.27 5.13
N ARG A 606 32.33 -7.33 6.33
CA ARG A 606 32.64 -6.40 7.43
C ARG A 606 33.30 -7.12 8.59
N THR A 607 34.41 -6.57 9.06
CA THR A 607 35.00 -7.01 10.33
C THR A 607 34.42 -6.19 11.48
N LYS A 608 33.50 -6.77 12.27
CA LYS A 608 33.05 -6.17 13.53
C LYS A 608 34.04 -6.48 14.65
N LYS A 609 34.45 -5.44 15.37
CA LYS A 609 35.17 -5.59 16.64
C LYS A 609 34.17 -5.97 17.74
N SER A 610 34.45 -7.06 18.44
CA SER A 610 33.69 -7.64 19.55
C SER A 610 34.56 -7.63 20.82
N LEU A 611 33.93 -7.67 22.00
CA LEU A 611 34.59 -7.61 23.32
C LEU A 611 35.66 -6.50 23.41
N PHE A 612 35.23 -5.24 23.43
CA PHE A 612 36.13 -4.07 23.58
C PHE A 612 37.29 -4.01 22.55
N GLY A 613 37.16 -4.70 21.40
CA GLY A 613 38.18 -4.71 20.33
C GLY A 613 39.15 -5.90 20.37
N LEU A 614 39.00 -6.83 21.32
CA LEU A 614 39.88 -8.00 21.46
C LEU A 614 39.52 -9.14 20.49
N MET A 615 38.27 -9.24 20.04
CA MET A 615 37.82 -10.23 19.05
C MET A 615 37.36 -9.56 17.78
N LYS A 616 37.67 -10.17 16.64
CA LYS A 616 37.18 -9.76 15.32
C LYS A 616 36.17 -10.80 14.84
N LYS A 617 34.91 -10.40 14.68
CA LYS A 617 33.88 -11.23 14.04
C LYS A 617 33.71 -10.73 12.61
N LYS A 618 34.01 -11.58 11.63
CA LYS A 618 33.65 -11.31 10.24
C LYS A 618 32.16 -11.57 10.06
N VAL A 619 31.48 -10.63 9.43
CA VAL A 619 30.08 -10.76 9.01
C VAL A 619 30.06 -10.49 7.52
N ASN A 620 29.54 -11.43 6.74
CA ASN A 620 29.29 -11.23 5.33
C ASN A 620 27.91 -10.59 5.13
N TYR A 621 27.80 -9.75 4.11
CA TYR A 621 26.58 -9.12 3.66
C TYR A 621 26.41 -9.46 2.20
N VAL A 622 25.17 -9.72 1.78
CA VAL A 622 24.86 -9.85 0.36
C VAL A 622 23.82 -8.82 -0.05
N ALA A 623 23.90 -8.42 -1.31
CA ALA A 623 22.85 -7.70 -2.01
C ALA A 623 22.61 -8.39 -3.36
N VAL A 624 21.36 -8.71 -3.68
CA VAL A 624 20.96 -9.21 -5.00
C VAL A 624 20.28 -8.09 -5.76
N LEU A 625 20.86 -7.74 -6.90
CA LEU A 625 20.36 -6.71 -7.79
C LEU A 625 19.77 -7.36 -9.04
N ASP A 626 18.72 -6.75 -9.59
CA ASP A 626 18.28 -7.07 -10.96
C ASP A 626 19.10 -6.34 -12.04
N ARG A 627 18.80 -6.61 -13.31
CA ARG A 627 19.48 -6.01 -14.49
C ARG A 627 19.47 -4.48 -14.52
N GLU A 628 18.51 -3.85 -13.83
CA GLU A 628 18.37 -2.39 -13.73
C GLU A 628 19.13 -1.82 -12.51
N GLY A 629 19.83 -2.66 -11.75
CA GLY A 629 20.52 -2.28 -10.52
C GLY A 629 19.62 -2.14 -9.30
N VAL A 630 18.35 -2.57 -9.37
CA VAL A 630 17.44 -2.48 -8.22
C VAL A 630 17.77 -3.59 -7.23
N VAL A 631 18.04 -3.21 -5.99
CA VAL A 631 18.25 -4.15 -4.88
C VAL A 631 16.93 -4.85 -4.58
N ARG A 632 16.84 -6.16 -4.80
CA ARG A 632 15.65 -6.97 -4.48
C ARG A 632 15.78 -7.74 -3.19
N PHE A 633 17.01 -8.01 -2.77
CA PHE A 633 17.30 -8.70 -1.52
C PHE A 633 18.59 -8.15 -0.94
N LYS A 634 18.62 -7.95 0.37
CA LYS A 634 19.86 -7.64 1.10
C LYS A 634 19.78 -8.21 2.51
N LYS A 635 20.88 -8.82 2.97
CA LYS A 635 20.92 -9.41 4.31
C LYS A 635 22.36 -9.65 4.76
N GLY A 636 22.60 -9.50 6.05
CA GLY A 636 23.86 -9.90 6.69
C GLY A 636 23.80 -11.32 7.24
N SER A 637 24.95 -11.97 7.41
CA SER A 637 25.10 -13.33 7.95
C SER A 637 24.34 -14.38 7.12
N VAL A 638 24.57 -14.38 5.81
CA VAL A 638 23.91 -15.31 4.88
C VAL A 638 24.87 -16.37 4.36
N GLN A 639 24.34 -17.47 3.85
CA GLN A 639 25.06 -18.39 2.96
C GLN A 639 24.38 -18.36 1.59
N TYR A 640 25.13 -18.60 0.53
CA TYR A 640 24.57 -18.71 -0.82
C TYR A 640 25.29 -19.78 -1.63
N THR A 641 24.59 -20.36 -2.61
CA THR A 641 25.15 -21.31 -3.56
C THR A 641 24.59 -21.04 -4.96
N LYS A 642 25.34 -21.46 -5.99
CA LYS A 642 24.91 -21.44 -7.38
C LYS A 642 24.87 -22.88 -7.90
N VAL A 643 23.72 -23.28 -8.43
CA VAL A 643 23.46 -24.65 -8.91
C VAL A 643 22.76 -24.63 -10.27
N THR A 644 23.01 -25.64 -11.11
CA THR A 644 22.22 -25.89 -12.33
C THR A 644 20.99 -26.72 -11.98
N LYS A 645 19.92 -26.65 -12.78
CA LYS A 645 18.73 -27.50 -12.58
C LYS A 645 19.07 -28.99 -12.49
N ALA A 646 20.02 -29.47 -13.29
CA ALA A 646 20.48 -30.87 -13.24
C ALA A 646 21.13 -31.30 -11.92
N GLN A 647 21.63 -30.34 -11.13
CA GLN A 647 22.34 -30.58 -9.86
C GLN A 647 21.50 -30.16 -8.64
N ALA A 648 20.33 -29.58 -8.87
CA ALA A 648 19.55 -28.89 -7.84
C ALA A 648 19.15 -29.85 -6.72
N ASP A 649 18.65 -31.04 -7.06
CA ASP A 649 18.15 -32.00 -6.08
C ASP A 649 19.23 -32.41 -5.07
N ASP A 650 20.43 -32.78 -5.53
CA ASP A 650 21.51 -33.22 -4.64
C ASP A 650 22.17 -32.05 -3.90
N ARG A 651 22.57 -31.00 -4.62
CA ARG A 651 23.37 -29.90 -4.03
C ARG A 651 22.56 -29.00 -3.11
N LEU A 652 21.26 -28.82 -3.38
CA LEU A 652 20.41 -28.03 -2.49
C LEU A 652 20.04 -28.80 -1.24
N ASN A 653 19.90 -30.13 -1.33
CA ASN A 653 19.71 -30.96 -0.15
C ASN A 653 20.87 -30.80 0.84
N GLU A 654 22.11 -30.90 0.37
CA GLU A 654 23.32 -30.70 1.18
C GLU A 654 23.40 -29.26 1.71
N PHE A 655 23.20 -28.25 0.84
CA PHE A 655 23.23 -26.85 1.23
C PHE A 655 22.22 -26.49 2.33
N LEU A 656 21.00 -27.04 2.28
CA LEU A 656 19.99 -26.82 3.31
C LEU A 656 20.36 -27.51 4.63
N GLU A 657 20.95 -28.71 4.58
CA GLU A 657 21.41 -29.42 5.77
C GLU A 657 22.52 -28.67 6.49
N ASP A 658 23.52 -28.18 5.75
CA ASP A 658 24.63 -27.39 6.29
C ASP A 658 24.18 -26.08 6.96
N ASN A 659 23.00 -25.58 6.55
CA ASN A 659 22.42 -24.34 7.05
C ASN A 659 21.25 -24.57 8.02
N THR A 660 20.94 -25.82 8.38
CA THR A 660 19.90 -26.14 9.37
C THR A 660 20.50 -26.15 10.76
N ILE A 661 19.88 -25.44 11.71
CA ILE A 661 20.30 -25.43 13.10
C ILE A 661 19.57 -26.56 13.84
N TYR A 662 20.34 -27.52 14.34
CA TYR A 662 19.82 -28.61 15.17
C TYR A 662 19.93 -28.24 16.64
N SER A 663 18.79 -28.25 17.34
CA SER A 663 18.71 -28.14 18.79
C SER A 663 18.22 -29.46 19.40
N ASP A 664 18.36 -29.62 20.72
CA ASP A 664 17.99 -30.84 21.45
C ASP A 664 16.50 -31.25 21.27
N ALA A 665 15.64 -30.31 20.83
CA ALA A 665 14.21 -30.52 20.68
C ALA A 665 13.68 -30.39 19.24
N ASN A 666 14.32 -29.58 18.37
CA ASN A 666 13.83 -29.30 17.01
C ASN A 666 14.96 -28.91 16.04
N ALA A 667 14.77 -29.22 14.75
CA ALA A 667 15.54 -28.67 13.64
C ALA A 667 14.91 -27.36 13.16
N THR A 668 15.70 -26.29 13.06
CA THR A 668 15.27 -25.00 12.50
C THR A 668 15.86 -24.89 11.11
N ILE A 669 15.02 -25.05 10.09
CA ILE A 669 15.44 -24.89 8.70
C ILE A 669 15.73 -23.40 8.41
N PRO A 670 16.67 -23.10 7.50
CA PRO A 670 16.96 -21.72 7.13
C PRO A 670 15.79 -21.09 6.37
N LYS A 671 15.70 -19.76 6.43
CA LYS A 671 14.92 -18.93 5.52
C LYS A 671 15.62 -18.91 4.16
N VAL A 672 14.90 -19.19 3.08
CA VAL A 672 15.49 -19.39 1.76
C VAL A 672 14.86 -18.51 0.69
N PHE A 673 15.71 -18.00 -0.20
CA PHE A 673 15.31 -17.38 -1.45
C PHE A 673 16.03 -18.06 -2.62
N ALA A 674 15.34 -18.21 -3.75
CA ALA A 674 15.95 -18.69 -5.00
C ALA A 674 15.75 -17.66 -6.13
N PHE A 675 16.78 -17.44 -6.92
CA PHE A 675 16.81 -16.48 -8.02
C PHE A 675 17.21 -17.19 -9.31
N TYR A 676 16.35 -17.15 -10.32
CA TYR A 676 16.56 -17.83 -11.60
C TYR A 676 15.77 -17.15 -12.71
N LYS A 677 16.30 -17.15 -13.95
CA LYS A 677 15.70 -16.41 -15.09
C LYS A 677 15.31 -14.99 -14.68
N GLU A 678 14.01 -14.69 -14.68
CA GLU A 678 13.44 -13.39 -14.28
C GLU A 678 12.81 -13.40 -12.88
N LYS A 679 12.80 -14.54 -12.19
CA LYS A 679 12.00 -14.79 -10.99
C LYS A 679 12.84 -14.77 -9.72
N MET A 680 12.27 -14.19 -8.67
CA MET A 680 12.71 -14.29 -7.28
C MET A 680 11.66 -15.10 -6.52
N LEU A 681 12.04 -16.30 -6.08
CA LEU A 681 11.18 -17.20 -5.31
C LEU A 681 11.50 -17.07 -3.82
N ASP A 682 10.50 -16.63 -3.07
CA ASP A 682 10.53 -16.51 -1.61
C ASP A 682 10.00 -17.80 -0.98
N LEU A 683 10.88 -18.55 -0.31
CA LEU A 683 10.57 -19.83 0.34
C LEU A 683 10.59 -19.71 1.86
N THR A 684 10.59 -18.48 2.39
CA THR A 684 10.72 -18.24 3.85
C THR A 684 9.51 -18.69 4.67
N GLY A 685 8.36 -18.90 4.02
CA GLY A 685 7.14 -19.42 4.64
C GLY A 685 7.06 -20.95 4.76
N MET A 686 8.04 -21.68 4.23
CA MET A 686 8.05 -23.15 4.27
C MET A 686 8.49 -23.66 5.65
N GLN A 687 7.90 -24.76 6.10
CA GLN A 687 8.13 -25.30 7.44
C GLN A 687 9.05 -26.50 7.47
N THR A 688 9.13 -27.23 6.35
CA THR A 688 10.00 -28.39 6.20
C THR A 688 10.87 -28.29 4.96
N LYS A 689 11.97 -29.05 4.95
CA LYS A 689 12.89 -29.15 3.82
C LYS A 689 12.17 -29.71 2.58
N GLU A 690 11.31 -30.69 2.77
CA GLU A 690 10.56 -31.36 1.70
C GLU A 690 9.60 -30.39 1.01
N GLN A 691 8.84 -29.61 1.79
CA GLN A 691 7.96 -28.58 1.23
C GLN A 691 8.75 -27.58 0.39
N LEU A 692 9.86 -27.07 0.92
CA LEU A 692 10.72 -26.13 0.22
C LEU A 692 11.23 -26.68 -1.12
N LEU A 693 11.77 -27.90 -1.11
CA LEU A 693 12.32 -28.54 -2.31
C LEU A 693 11.23 -28.90 -3.33
N SER A 694 10.04 -29.30 -2.88
CA SER A 694 8.91 -29.58 -3.77
C SER A 694 8.45 -28.32 -4.50
N ILE A 695 8.28 -27.20 -3.79
CA ILE A 695 7.92 -25.92 -4.42
C ILE A 695 9.00 -25.43 -5.36
N LEU A 696 10.27 -25.52 -4.95
CA LEU A 696 11.37 -25.17 -5.85
C LEU A 696 11.39 -26.04 -7.11
N THR A 697 11.15 -27.34 -6.98
CA THR A 697 11.09 -28.28 -8.10
C THR A 697 9.97 -27.91 -9.07
N LEU A 698 8.77 -27.63 -8.55
CA LEU A 698 7.62 -27.22 -9.34
C LEU A 698 7.88 -25.90 -10.09
N GLU A 699 8.40 -24.90 -9.39
CA GLU A 699 8.70 -23.59 -9.96
C GLU A 699 9.80 -23.62 -11.02
N THR A 700 10.62 -24.68 -10.99
CA THR A 700 11.74 -24.87 -11.90
C THR A 700 11.53 -26.03 -12.87
N GLU A 701 10.30 -26.57 -12.97
CA GLU A 701 9.97 -27.70 -13.86
C GLU A 701 10.22 -27.36 -15.34
N MET A 702 9.92 -26.12 -15.72
CA MET A 702 10.11 -25.61 -17.09
C MET A 702 11.54 -25.10 -17.35
N LEU A 703 12.47 -25.27 -16.40
CA LEU A 703 13.88 -24.95 -16.62
C LEU A 703 14.57 -26.07 -17.41
N LYS A 704 15.47 -25.67 -18.29
CA LYS A 704 16.38 -26.62 -18.95
C LYS A 704 17.42 -27.10 -17.95
N SER A 705 18.00 -28.27 -18.20
CA SER A 705 18.97 -28.89 -17.29
C SER A 705 20.19 -28.00 -17.00
N GLU A 706 20.62 -27.20 -17.99
CA GLU A 706 21.72 -26.25 -17.91
C GLU A 706 21.36 -24.90 -17.28
N ASP A 707 20.06 -24.58 -17.10
CA ASP A 707 19.64 -23.32 -16.49
C ASP A 707 20.15 -23.27 -15.04
N GLU A 708 20.73 -22.13 -14.67
CA GLU A 708 21.34 -21.91 -13.34
C GLU A 708 20.39 -21.18 -12.40
N MET A 709 20.57 -21.36 -11.09
CA MET A 709 19.88 -20.63 -10.04
C MET A 709 20.83 -20.27 -8.90
N ILE A 710 20.61 -19.11 -8.30
CA ILE A 710 21.26 -18.67 -7.06
C ILE A 710 20.31 -18.96 -5.91
N VAL A 711 20.77 -19.68 -4.89
CA VAL A 711 19.98 -19.96 -3.68
C VAL A 711 20.67 -19.33 -2.49
N ILE A 712 19.93 -18.59 -1.68
CA ILE A 712 20.40 -17.89 -0.48
C ILE A 712 19.69 -18.50 0.73
N ALA A 713 20.45 -18.77 1.80
CA ALA A 713 19.96 -19.24 3.08
C ALA A 713 20.41 -18.31 4.22
N TYR A 714 19.52 -18.02 5.16
CA TYR A 714 19.83 -17.26 6.38
C TYR A 714 18.92 -17.66 7.54
N GLN A 715 19.22 -17.16 8.74
CA GLN A 715 18.46 -17.42 9.97
C GLN A 715 17.52 -16.26 10.31
#